data_AF-A0AAI9XZT8-F1
#
_entry.id   AF-A0AAI9XZT8-F1
#
_cell.length_a   1.000
_cell.length_b   1.000
_cell.length_c   1.000
_cell.angle_alpha   90.00
_cell.angle_beta   90.00
_cell.angle_gamma   90.00
#
_symmetry.space_group_name_H-M   'P 1'
#
loop_
_entity.id
_entity.type
_entity.pdbx_description
1 polymer ?
#
loop_
_entity_poly.entity_id
_entity_poly.type
_entity_poly.pdbx_seq_one_letter_code
_entity_poly.pdbx_strand_id
1 'polypeptide(L)'
;MVKAITTSSKLSATPEPSLSNEKFGELENGNLAPLTKKTVTTEETRLNEVVRIIRSKNSGPFEMTFDVMFDDPAAHRRVKDSNIFTNDTIKKLYRVDDSDILTNMYFDPALAWKCRIKRPWPQGSVGERDTLGTQQHAPLLSIRVPAAKEVNGFTTNGVQSVTGASNSAINVTTKSVSRGDLTAQGVVEEIWAGLGLPSDSLSSVNLENGGAPTLPSSFKVGILAQSSIALSALAASQIHALRNAAAVPKVDVPLQHATVEFKSERLYTLDGKPTPSPWGPIGGLHKTSDGHVRIHDSFPNHADGILKMVGLPVGSNRQQLSDKVVDWASIDLETVATVEGKMAAYALRSYRQWDALPQSKAISDFPIEIAQLSSAGLKGLPERMAASNSKCLQGLRVVEMSRVIAAPLCGKTLAAHGADVIWVTSPNLPDLPTMDRDFGRGKRTVQLDIHNHSDKAQLIELIQTCDVFVQGFRPGSLASYGLSSEELVKINPSIIIANMSAFGPQGPWFNRRGYDSLVQTCSGMNVSEAEHAGQGEAARPTPCQALDHAGGYLLATGVTAALYKRAVSGGSYEVDVSLAGVMKYLRSLGQYSGASGFEGVGDYEKPEDVPSEFFETRKTGFGPMTAIRHSARVEGCEIGWDVMPKPLGSDDTQWL
;
A
#
# COMPACT_ATOMS: atom_id res chain seq x y z
N MET A 1 -32.89 0.95 -59.86
CA MET A 1 -34.34 0.90 -60.16
C MET A 1 -34.95 -0.27 -59.38
N VAL A 2 -35.43 -0.05 -58.14
CA VAL A 2 -36.56 -0.81 -57.57
C VAL A 2 -37.28 0.09 -56.55
N LYS A 3 -38.44 0.57 -57.02
CA LYS A 3 -39.68 1.01 -56.36
C LYS A 3 -39.71 1.32 -54.87
N ALA A 4 -40.03 2.59 -54.60
CA ALA A 4 -40.74 3.05 -53.41
C ALA A 4 -42.06 2.27 -53.25
N ILE A 5 -42.30 1.76 -52.05
CA ILE A 5 -43.62 1.34 -51.57
C ILE A 5 -44.12 2.46 -50.65
N THR A 6 -44.99 3.30 -51.18
CA THR A 6 -45.84 4.24 -50.44
C THR A 6 -47.04 3.47 -49.89
N THR A 7 -47.01 3.12 -48.61
CA THR A 7 -48.22 2.77 -47.86
C THR A 7 -48.59 3.91 -46.94
N SER A 8 -49.56 4.69 -47.42
CA SER A 8 -50.38 5.60 -46.64
C SER A 8 -51.22 4.79 -45.65
N SER A 9 -50.86 4.80 -44.37
CA SER A 9 -51.79 4.54 -43.28
C SER A 9 -51.80 5.77 -42.38
N LYS A 10 -52.83 6.60 -42.52
CA LYS A 10 -53.16 7.64 -41.53
C LYS A 10 -53.50 6.94 -40.21
N LEU A 11 -52.51 6.79 -39.34
CA LEU A 11 -52.73 6.55 -37.92
C LEU A 11 -53.20 7.89 -37.32
N SER A 12 -54.51 8.06 -37.19
CA SER A 12 -55.06 9.08 -36.29
C SER A 12 -54.79 8.61 -34.85
N ALA A 13 -53.59 8.88 -34.35
CA ALA A 13 -53.32 8.75 -32.93
C ALA A 13 -54.08 9.88 -32.23
N THR A 14 -55.20 9.56 -31.59
CA THR A 14 -55.68 10.36 -30.46
C THR A 14 -54.51 10.48 -29.48
N PRO A 15 -54.08 11.70 -29.09
CA PRO A 15 -53.02 11.82 -28.11
C PRO A 15 -53.47 11.08 -26.84
N GLU A 16 -52.62 10.22 -26.30
CA GLU A 16 -52.89 9.63 -24.99
C GLU A 16 -53.15 10.77 -24.01
N PRO A 17 -54.19 10.66 -23.17
CA PRO A 17 -54.50 11.71 -22.22
C PRO A 17 -53.26 11.95 -21.35
N SER A 18 -52.76 13.19 -21.36
CA SER A 18 -51.68 13.62 -20.48
C SER A 18 -52.06 13.27 -19.04
N LEU A 19 -51.12 12.68 -18.30
CA LEU A 19 -51.29 12.41 -16.87
C LEU A 19 -51.78 13.70 -16.18
N SER A 20 -52.86 13.61 -15.40
CA SER A 20 -53.35 14.75 -14.62
C SER A 20 -52.27 15.23 -13.66
N ASN A 21 -52.25 16.53 -13.35
CA ASN A 21 -51.30 17.10 -12.40
C ASN A 21 -51.35 16.40 -11.03
N GLU A 22 -52.52 15.91 -10.61
CA GLU A 22 -52.65 15.08 -9.41
C GLU A 22 -51.88 13.76 -9.51
N LYS A 23 -51.97 13.08 -10.66
CA LYS A 23 -51.28 11.80 -10.89
C LYS A 23 -49.77 11.99 -11.08
N PHE A 24 -49.36 13.16 -11.58
CA PHE A 24 -47.96 13.60 -11.60
C PHE A 24 -47.44 13.84 -10.17
N GLY A 25 -48.23 14.51 -9.33
CA GLY A 25 -47.93 14.72 -7.92
C GLY A 25 -47.86 13.42 -7.11
N GLU A 26 -48.72 12.44 -7.42
CA GLU A 26 -48.66 11.09 -6.83
C GLU A 26 -47.40 10.31 -7.24
N LEU A 27 -46.90 10.49 -8.47
CA LEU A 27 -45.67 9.84 -8.94
C LEU A 27 -44.41 10.49 -8.39
N GLU A 28 -44.39 11.83 -8.24
CA GLU A 28 -43.27 12.56 -7.66
C GLU A 28 -43.15 12.36 -6.14
N ASN A 29 -44.29 12.24 -5.45
CA ASN A 29 -44.33 12.17 -3.97
C ASN A 29 -44.74 10.80 -3.43
N GLY A 30 -45.06 9.85 -4.32
CA GLY A 30 -45.38 8.48 -3.95
C GLY A 30 -44.14 7.76 -3.45
N ASN A 31 -44.30 6.95 -2.40
CA ASN A 31 -43.25 6.01 -2.02
C ASN A 31 -42.95 5.09 -3.20
N LEU A 32 -41.70 5.08 -3.65
CA LEU A 32 -41.23 4.11 -4.63
C LEU A 32 -41.62 2.72 -4.14
N ALA A 33 -42.29 1.94 -4.99
CA ALA A 33 -42.64 0.57 -4.66
C ALA A 33 -41.35 -0.15 -4.19
N PRO A 34 -41.34 -0.77 -3.01
CA PRO A 34 -40.15 -1.44 -2.51
C PRO A 34 -39.71 -2.47 -3.54
N LEU A 35 -38.42 -2.48 -3.87
CA LEU A 35 -37.85 -3.44 -4.79
C LEU A 35 -38.10 -4.86 -4.24
N THR A 36 -39.00 -5.60 -4.89
CA THR A 36 -39.30 -6.98 -4.50
C THR A 36 -38.07 -7.84 -4.72
N LYS A 37 -37.49 -8.36 -3.63
CA LYS A 37 -36.42 -9.37 -3.73
C LYS A 37 -37.01 -10.63 -4.38
N LYS A 38 -36.35 -11.13 -5.42
CA LYS A 38 -36.77 -12.38 -6.08
C LYS A 38 -36.46 -13.57 -5.19
N THR A 39 -37.39 -14.50 -5.08
CA THR A 39 -37.22 -15.73 -4.30
C THR A 39 -36.28 -16.68 -5.03
N VAL A 40 -35.33 -17.27 -4.30
CA VAL A 40 -34.46 -18.31 -4.86
C VAL A 40 -35.23 -19.61 -4.95
N THR A 41 -35.60 -20.01 -6.17
CA THR A 41 -36.21 -21.31 -6.42
C THR A 41 -35.14 -22.41 -6.39
N THR A 42 -35.55 -23.68 -6.27
CA THR A 42 -34.67 -24.84 -6.45
C THR A 42 -34.88 -25.54 -7.80
N GLU A 43 -36.06 -25.35 -8.39
CA GLU A 43 -36.46 -25.86 -9.71
C GLU A 43 -35.77 -25.12 -10.87
N GLU A 44 -35.71 -25.77 -12.04
CA GLU A 44 -35.24 -25.11 -13.27
C GLU A 44 -36.02 -23.81 -13.51
N THR A 45 -35.30 -22.74 -13.81
CA THR A 45 -35.88 -21.39 -13.92
C THR A 45 -35.13 -20.57 -14.96
N ARG A 46 -35.73 -19.47 -15.41
CA ARG A 46 -35.05 -18.55 -16.33
C ARG A 46 -34.07 -17.67 -15.56
N LEU A 47 -32.96 -17.30 -16.19
CA LEU A 47 -31.96 -16.43 -15.56
C LEU A 47 -32.57 -15.13 -15.00
N ASN A 48 -33.48 -14.51 -15.75
CA ASN A 48 -34.15 -13.27 -15.35
C ASN A 48 -35.09 -13.43 -14.14
N GLU A 49 -35.43 -14.64 -13.71
CA GLU A 49 -36.25 -14.91 -12.51
C GLU A 49 -35.40 -15.01 -11.23
N VAL A 50 -34.08 -15.22 -11.34
CA VAL A 50 -33.17 -15.34 -10.18
C VAL A 50 -32.19 -14.18 -10.02
N VAL A 51 -32.02 -13.34 -11.04
CA VAL A 51 -31.12 -12.18 -11.01
C VAL A 51 -31.89 -10.89 -10.77
N ARG A 52 -31.25 -9.92 -10.11
CA ARG A 52 -31.79 -8.57 -9.92
C ARG A 52 -31.71 -7.76 -11.21
N ILE A 53 -30.52 -7.71 -11.81
CA ILE A 53 -30.23 -6.87 -12.97
C ILE A 53 -29.54 -7.74 -14.02
N ILE A 54 -29.98 -7.59 -15.27
CA ILE A 54 -29.21 -7.96 -16.45
C ILE A 54 -29.12 -6.68 -17.26
N ARG A 55 -27.91 -6.21 -17.54
CA ARG A 55 -27.70 -5.03 -18.36
C ARG A 55 -26.54 -5.21 -19.31
N SER A 56 -26.59 -4.43 -20.38
CA SER A 56 -25.50 -4.22 -21.30
C SER A 56 -25.13 -2.74 -21.29
N LYS A 57 -23.84 -2.44 -21.50
CA LYS A 57 -23.33 -1.08 -21.61
C LYS A 57 -22.08 -1.05 -22.48
N ASN A 58 -21.82 0.09 -23.08
CA ASN A 58 -20.53 0.35 -23.71
C ASN A 58 -19.44 0.43 -22.64
N SER A 59 -18.29 -0.16 -22.93
CA SER A 59 -17.10 -0.07 -22.08
C SER A 59 -15.88 0.51 -22.80
N GLY A 60 -16.12 1.06 -23.99
CA GLY A 60 -15.16 1.67 -24.89
C GLY A 60 -15.75 1.74 -26.30
N PRO A 61 -15.10 2.45 -27.24
CA PRO A 61 -15.58 2.56 -28.62
C PRO A 61 -15.64 1.21 -29.34
N PHE A 62 -14.86 0.23 -28.94
CA PHE A 62 -14.79 -1.09 -29.59
C PHE A 62 -15.32 -2.24 -28.72
N GLU A 63 -15.95 -1.95 -27.58
CA GLU A 63 -16.24 -2.97 -26.57
C GLU A 63 -17.65 -2.87 -25.98
N MET A 64 -18.25 -4.04 -25.73
CA MET A 64 -19.53 -4.22 -25.06
C MET A 64 -19.31 -4.97 -23.74
N THR A 65 -19.92 -4.51 -22.65
CA THR A 65 -19.93 -5.21 -21.37
C THR A 65 -21.35 -5.61 -20.98
N PHE A 66 -21.49 -6.85 -20.51
CA PHE A 66 -22.69 -7.39 -19.89
C PHE A 66 -22.45 -7.55 -18.39
N ASP A 67 -23.37 -7.03 -17.58
CA ASP A 67 -23.38 -7.21 -16.14
C ASP A 67 -24.66 -7.96 -15.74
N VAL A 68 -24.51 -9.06 -15.00
CA VAL A 68 -25.61 -9.77 -14.32
C VAL A 68 -25.38 -9.65 -12.82
N MET A 69 -26.35 -9.11 -12.08
CA MET A 69 -26.23 -8.87 -10.64
C MET A 69 -27.33 -9.55 -9.86
N PHE A 70 -27.02 -10.00 -8.65
CA PHE A 70 -27.90 -10.74 -7.77
C PHE A 70 -28.15 -9.94 -6.49
N ASP A 71 -29.38 -10.01 -5.96
CA ASP A 71 -29.72 -9.44 -4.64
C ASP A 71 -29.48 -10.41 -3.48
N ASP A 72 -29.20 -11.67 -3.81
CA ASP A 72 -29.09 -12.76 -2.86
C ASP A 72 -27.84 -13.62 -3.13
N PRO A 73 -26.98 -13.85 -2.11
CA PRO A 73 -25.81 -14.69 -2.24
C PRO A 73 -26.10 -16.15 -2.65
N ALA A 74 -27.24 -16.72 -2.25
CA ALA A 74 -27.59 -18.09 -2.62
C ALA A 74 -27.99 -18.17 -4.09
N ALA A 75 -28.71 -17.19 -4.63
CA ALA A 75 -28.97 -17.07 -6.07
C ALA A 75 -27.68 -16.94 -6.89
N HIS A 76 -26.75 -16.08 -6.43
CA HIS A 76 -25.45 -15.90 -7.07
C HIS A 76 -24.64 -17.20 -7.08
N ARG A 77 -24.54 -17.88 -5.93
CA ARG A 77 -23.84 -19.17 -5.81
C ARG A 77 -24.49 -20.24 -6.70
N ARG A 78 -25.82 -20.35 -6.68
CA ARG A 78 -26.57 -21.30 -7.53
C ARG A 78 -26.24 -21.12 -9.01
N VAL A 79 -26.26 -19.88 -9.50
CA VAL A 79 -25.92 -19.61 -10.91
C VAL A 79 -24.44 -19.88 -11.18
N LYS A 80 -23.54 -19.51 -10.27
CA LYS A 80 -22.11 -19.81 -10.36
C LYS A 80 -21.84 -21.31 -10.48
N ASP A 81 -22.42 -22.10 -9.59
CA ASP A 81 -22.22 -23.55 -9.52
C ASP A 81 -22.89 -24.29 -10.69
N SER A 82 -23.93 -23.71 -11.29
CA SER A 82 -24.56 -24.27 -12.50
C SER A 82 -23.66 -24.20 -13.74
N ASN A 83 -22.59 -23.40 -13.69
CA ASN A 83 -21.62 -23.21 -14.77
C ASN A 83 -22.25 -22.84 -16.13
N ILE A 84 -23.33 -22.04 -16.12
CA ILE A 84 -24.04 -21.63 -17.34
C ILE A 84 -23.37 -20.47 -18.09
N PHE A 85 -22.46 -19.72 -17.47
CA PHE A 85 -21.75 -18.60 -18.11
C PHE A 85 -20.36 -18.99 -18.62
N THR A 86 -20.29 -19.99 -19.48
CA THR A 86 -19.03 -20.39 -20.15
C THR A 86 -18.75 -19.56 -21.40
N ASN A 87 -17.50 -19.51 -21.86
CA ASN A 87 -17.17 -18.88 -23.15
C ASN A 87 -17.97 -19.49 -24.30
N ASP A 88 -18.17 -20.81 -24.31
CA ASP A 88 -19.01 -21.48 -25.32
C ASP A 88 -20.46 -20.97 -25.32
N THR A 89 -21.01 -20.65 -24.16
CA THR A 89 -22.34 -20.05 -24.05
C THR A 89 -22.36 -18.66 -24.66
N ILE A 90 -21.36 -17.83 -24.35
CA ILE A 90 -21.25 -16.47 -24.89
C ILE A 90 -21.04 -16.46 -26.40
N LYS A 91 -20.15 -17.32 -26.93
CA LYS A 91 -19.94 -17.50 -28.37
C LYS A 91 -21.23 -17.84 -29.09
N LYS A 92 -22.03 -18.78 -28.56
CA LYS A 92 -23.32 -19.17 -29.16
C LYS A 92 -24.35 -18.03 -29.12
N LEU A 93 -24.45 -17.32 -28.01
CA LEU A 93 -25.44 -16.25 -27.84
C LEU A 93 -25.14 -15.03 -28.71
N TYR A 94 -23.87 -14.64 -28.81
CA TYR A 94 -23.45 -13.40 -29.47
C TYR A 94 -22.79 -13.61 -30.83
N ARG A 95 -22.59 -14.87 -31.25
CA ARG A 95 -21.94 -15.24 -32.52
C ARG A 95 -20.56 -14.60 -32.66
N VAL A 96 -19.75 -14.77 -31.62
CA VAL A 96 -18.37 -14.27 -31.51
C VAL A 96 -17.39 -15.43 -31.35
N ASP A 97 -16.10 -15.19 -31.57
CA ASP A 97 -15.03 -16.17 -31.32
C ASP A 97 -14.43 -15.99 -29.92
N ASP A 98 -13.64 -16.96 -29.45
CA ASP A 98 -12.98 -16.87 -28.13
C ASP A 98 -12.06 -15.64 -28.02
N SER A 99 -11.41 -15.25 -29.13
CA SER A 99 -10.55 -14.07 -29.21
C SER A 99 -11.31 -12.74 -29.07
N ASP A 100 -12.64 -12.77 -29.15
CA ASP A 100 -13.50 -11.60 -28.98
C ASP A 100 -14.02 -11.48 -27.55
N ILE A 101 -13.93 -12.53 -26.74
CA ILE A 101 -14.32 -12.52 -25.33
C ILE A 101 -13.12 -12.02 -24.51
N LEU A 102 -13.11 -10.73 -24.23
CA LEU A 102 -12.05 -10.05 -23.47
C LEU A 102 -12.08 -10.41 -21.99
N THR A 103 -13.26 -10.71 -21.46
CA THR A 103 -13.46 -11.07 -20.05
C THR A 103 -14.72 -11.90 -19.92
N ASN A 104 -14.69 -12.94 -19.10
CA ASN A 104 -15.86 -13.69 -18.66
C ASN A 104 -15.59 -14.21 -17.24
N MET A 105 -16.13 -13.55 -16.22
CA MET A 105 -15.80 -13.86 -14.82
C MET A 105 -16.98 -13.60 -13.87
N TYR A 106 -16.99 -14.34 -12.77
CA TYR A 106 -17.76 -13.97 -11.58
C TYR A 106 -16.98 -12.97 -10.73
N PHE A 107 -17.70 -11.99 -10.20
CA PHE A 107 -17.20 -10.96 -9.29
C PHE A 107 -17.98 -11.04 -7.98
N ASP A 108 -17.54 -11.99 -7.14
CA ASP A 108 -18.21 -12.39 -5.89
C ASP A 108 -18.51 -11.21 -4.93
N PRO A 109 -17.63 -10.20 -4.76
CA PRO A 109 -17.89 -9.09 -3.83
C PRO A 109 -19.12 -8.24 -4.18
N ALA A 110 -19.53 -8.18 -5.45
CA ALA A 110 -20.73 -7.46 -5.87
C ALA A 110 -21.91 -8.39 -6.19
N LEU A 111 -21.79 -9.69 -5.88
CA LEU A 111 -22.73 -10.72 -6.31
C LEU A 111 -23.05 -10.54 -7.79
N ALA A 112 -22.04 -10.61 -8.65
CA ALA A 112 -22.18 -10.29 -10.05
C ALA A 112 -21.42 -11.25 -10.95
N TRP A 113 -21.89 -11.36 -12.18
CA TRP A 113 -21.14 -11.91 -13.30
C TRP A 113 -20.92 -10.82 -14.34
N LYS A 114 -19.73 -10.80 -14.93
CA LYS A 114 -19.31 -9.79 -15.89
C LYS A 114 -18.67 -10.44 -17.10
N CYS A 115 -19.16 -10.06 -18.27
CA CYS A 115 -18.56 -10.43 -19.55
C CYS A 115 -18.31 -9.21 -20.41
N ARG A 116 -17.14 -9.14 -21.05
CA ARG A 116 -16.79 -8.11 -22.02
C ARG A 116 -16.45 -8.78 -23.34
N ILE A 117 -17.07 -8.30 -24.42
CA ILE A 117 -16.79 -8.75 -25.78
C ILE A 117 -16.38 -7.57 -26.68
N LYS A 118 -15.63 -7.86 -27.74
CA LYS A 118 -15.39 -6.90 -28.83
C LYS A 118 -16.67 -6.65 -29.60
N ARG A 119 -16.85 -5.43 -30.11
CA ARG A 119 -17.95 -5.08 -31.00
C ARG A 119 -17.61 -5.43 -32.45
N PRO A 120 -18.60 -5.81 -33.26
CA PRO A 120 -18.42 -5.94 -34.72
C PRO A 120 -18.12 -4.61 -35.42
N TRP A 121 -18.59 -3.50 -34.86
CA TRP A 121 -18.35 -2.14 -35.35
C TRP A 121 -18.12 -1.17 -34.19
N PRO A 122 -17.28 -0.13 -34.40
CA PRO A 122 -17.06 0.91 -33.41
C PRO A 122 -18.35 1.66 -33.07
N GLN A 123 -18.48 2.10 -31.82
CA GLN A 123 -19.56 2.94 -31.35
C GLN A 123 -19.69 4.20 -32.22
N GLY A 124 -20.91 4.49 -32.67
CA GLY A 124 -21.24 5.64 -33.52
C GLY A 124 -20.99 5.41 -35.02
N SER A 125 -20.63 4.20 -35.44
CA SER A 125 -20.41 3.90 -36.86
C SER A 125 -21.70 3.97 -37.67
N VAL A 126 -21.58 4.40 -38.94
CA VAL A 126 -22.71 4.46 -39.87
C VAL A 126 -23.34 3.07 -40.05
N GLY A 127 -24.62 2.95 -39.70
CA GLY A 127 -25.37 1.68 -39.75
C GLY A 127 -25.47 0.94 -38.41
N GLU A 128 -24.80 1.41 -37.36
CA GLU A 128 -25.00 0.92 -35.99
C GLU A 128 -26.40 1.29 -35.50
N ARG A 129 -27.09 0.32 -34.89
CA ARG A 129 -28.49 0.48 -34.42
C ARG A 129 -28.62 0.65 -32.90
N ASP A 130 -27.55 0.42 -32.14
CA ASP A 130 -27.52 0.54 -30.67
C ASP A 130 -26.22 1.20 -30.21
N THR A 131 -26.15 2.51 -30.42
CA THR A 131 -24.99 3.34 -30.08
C THR A 131 -24.70 3.42 -28.59
N LEU A 132 -25.68 3.13 -27.73
CA LEU A 132 -25.50 3.15 -26.28
C LEU A 132 -25.27 1.75 -25.68
N GLY A 133 -25.39 0.70 -26.50
CA GLY A 133 -25.26 -0.69 -26.05
C GLY A 133 -26.36 -1.12 -25.08
N THR A 134 -27.51 -0.45 -25.12
CA THR A 134 -28.54 -0.51 -24.07
C THR A 134 -29.39 -1.76 -24.11
N GLN A 135 -29.47 -2.46 -25.25
CA GLN A 135 -30.36 -3.61 -25.42
C GLN A 135 -29.62 -4.91 -25.78
N GLN A 136 -28.29 -4.89 -25.83
CA GLN A 136 -27.49 -6.06 -26.20
C GLN A 136 -27.60 -7.22 -25.19
N HIS A 137 -28.07 -7.00 -23.97
CA HIS A 137 -28.26 -8.07 -22.98
C HIS A 137 -29.41 -9.04 -23.29
N ALA A 138 -30.26 -8.75 -24.27
CA ALA A 138 -31.44 -9.55 -24.59
C ALA A 138 -31.18 -11.06 -24.77
N PRO A 139 -30.09 -11.53 -25.42
CA PRO A 139 -29.80 -12.95 -25.52
C PRO A 139 -29.63 -13.65 -24.18
N LEU A 140 -29.13 -12.96 -23.13
CA LEU A 140 -28.98 -13.54 -21.79
C LEU A 140 -30.33 -13.90 -21.15
N LEU A 141 -31.41 -13.25 -21.57
CA LEU A 141 -32.76 -13.54 -21.07
C LEU A 141 -33.27 -14.92 -21.49
N SER A 142 -32.62 -15.55 -22.48
CA SER A 142 -32.94 -16.91 -22.94
C SER A 142 -32.25 -18.01 -22.14
N ILE A 143 -31.27 -17.66 -21.29
CA ILE A 143 -30.52 -18.63 -20.50
C ILE A 143 -31.42 -19.24 -19.43
N ARG A 144 -31.38 -20.56 -19.31
CA ARG A 144 -32.00 -21.31 -18.21
C ARG A 144 -30.95 -21.68 -17.17
N VAL A 145 -31.32 -21.52 -15.90
CA VAL A 145 -30.57 -22.00 -14.75
C VAL A 145 -31.13 -23.39 -14.41
N PRO A 146 -30.33 -24.47 -14.54
CA PRO A 146 -30.75 -25.81 -14.19
C PRO A 146 -31.28 -25.91 -12.74
N ALA A 147 -32.07 -26.96 -12.46
CA ALA A 147 -32.44 -27.31 -11.09
C ALA A 147 -31.18 -27.44 -10.21
N ALA A 148 -31.27 -27.02 -8.95
CA ALA A 148 -30.16 -27.10 -8.02
C ALA A 148 -29.74 -28.57 -7.84
N LYS A 149 -28.46 -28.88 -8.02
CA LYS A 149 -27.94 -30.23 -7.75
C LYS A 149 -27.90 -30.44 -6.25
N GLU A 150 -28.54 -31.48 -5.74
CA GLU A 150 -28.23 -31.97 -4.39
C GLU A 150 -26.79 -32.48 -4.39
N VAL A 151 -25.93 -31.81 -3.62
CA VAL A 151 -24.57 -32.28 -3.33
C VAL A 151 -24.50 -32.43 -1.82
N ASN A 152 -24.51 -33.67 -1.34
CA ASN A 152 -24.25 -34.09 0.04
C ASN A 152 -24.91 -33.22 1.15
N GLY A 153 -26.24 -33.29 1.26
CA GLY A 153 -26.90 -33.33 2.57
C GLY A 153 -27.13 -32.03 3.35
N PHE A 154 -27.08 -30.84 2.75
CA PHE A 154 -27.53 -29.60 3.41
C PHE A 154 -28.69 -28.93 2.69
N THR A 155 -29.90 -29.19 3.15
CA THR A 155 -31.08 -28.34 2.91
C THR A 155 -31.06 -27.17 3.89
N THR A 156 -30.97 -25.94 3.39
CA THR A 156 -31.18 -24.72 4.18
C THR A 156 -32.67 -24.59 4.51
N ASN A 157 -33.08 -24.98 5.71
CA ASN A 157 -34.37 -24.60 6.28
C ASN A 157 -34.18 -24.08 7.70
N GLY A 158 -34.70 -22.88 7.94
CA GLY A 158 -35.29 -22.47 9.22
C GLY A 158 -34.33 -22.31 10.40
N VAL A 159 -34.00 -21.06 10.70
CA VAL A 159 -33.52 -20.64 12.01
C VAL A 159 -34.57 -21.04 13.07
N GLN A 160 -34.24 -22.01 13.92
CA GLN A 160 -34.76 -22.11 15.28
C GLN A 160 -33.62 -22.35 16.25
N SER A 161 -33.61 -21.53 17.30
CA SER A 161 -32.62 -21.41 18.35
C SER A 161 -32.53 -22.66 19.23
N VAL A 162 -31.35 -23.27 19.36
CA VAL A 162 -30.91 -23.94 20.59
C VAL A 162 -29.40 -23.73 20.76
N THR A 163 -29.06 -23.31 21.97
CA THR A 163 -27.77 -22.93 22.56
C THR A 163 -26.73 -24.05 22.64
N GLY A 164 -25.45 -23.70 22.40
CA GLY A 164 -24.30 -24.38 23.04
C GLY A 164 -23.18 -24.88 22.11
N ALA A 165 -22.20 -24.01 21.83
CA ALA A 165 -20.75 -24.28 21.73
C ALA A 165 -20.07 -23.14 20.96
N SER A 166 -19.17 -22.44 21.65
CA SER A 166 -18.55 -21.17 21.25
C SER A 166 -17.50 -21.33 20.13
N ASN A 167 -17.80 -20.75 18.96
CA ASN A 167 -16.79 -20.23 18.04
C ASN A 167 -17.25 -18.83 17.61
N SER A 168 -16.59 -17.81 18.15
CA SER A 168 -16.91 -16.40 17.93
C SER A 168 -16.55 -15.98 16.50
N ALA A 169 -17.51 -16.04 15.60
CA ALA A 169 -17.47 -15.35 14.32
C ALA A 169 -17.62 -13.85 14.56
N ILE A 170 -16.62 -13.09 14.14
CA ILE A 170 -16.55 -11.63 14.21
C ILE A 170 -17.61 -11.05 13.28
N ASN A 171 -18.57 -10.31 13.84
CA ASN A 171 -19.47 -9.42 13.12
C ASN A 171 -18.65 -8.32 12.43
N VAL A 172 -18.49 -8.38 11.10
CA VAL A 172 -17.93 -7.25 10.33
C VAL A 172 -19.02 -6.21 10.08
N THR A 173 -19.40 -5.51 11.14
CA THR A 173 -19.51 -4.05 11.03
C THR A 173 -18.10 -3.53 10.76
N THR A 174 -17.87 -2.73 9.71
CA THR A 174 -16.64 -1.94 9.57
C THR A 174 -16.62 -0.85 10.65
N LYS A 175 -16.44 -1.27 11.90
CA LYS A 175 -15.91 -0.41 12.95
C LYS A 175 -14.43 -0.28 12.63
N SER A 176 -13.97 0.94 12.37
CA SER A 176 -12.54 1.25 12.43
C SER A 176 -12.00 0.73 13.76
N VAL A 177 -10.88 0.00 13.73
CA VAL A 177 -10.15 -0.33 14.96
C VAL A 177 -9.79 0.98 15.63
N SER A 178 -10.35 1.25 16.81
CA SER A 178 -10.05 2.49 17.54
C SER A 178 -8.85 2.24 18.44
N ARG A 179 -7.76 2.96 18.17
CA ARG A 179 -6.53 2.97 18.99
C ARG A 179 -6.31 4.34 19.63
N GLY A 180 -7.38 5.13 19.72
CA GLY A 180 -7.38 6.52 20.20
C GLY A 180 -6.81 6.70 21.60
N ASP A 181 -6.80 5.66 22.43
CA ASP A 181 -6.31 5.72 23.81
C ASP A 181 -4.94 5.07 24.00
N LEU A 182 -4.34 4.50 22.93
CA LEU A 182 -3.04 3.86 23.04
C LEU A 182 -1.92 4.88 23.27
N THR A 183 -1.10 4.59 24.27
CA THR A 183 0.22 5.18 24.47
C THR A 183 1.24 4.50 23.56
N ALA A 184 2.48 5.02 23.51
CA ALA A 184 3.56 4.34 22.79
C ALA A 184 3.80 2.91 23.32
N GLN A 185 3.72 2.72 24.64
CA GLN A 185 3.79 1.39 25.27
C GLN A 185 2.66 0.48 24.77
N GLY A 186 1.41 0.96 24.75
CA GLY A 186 0.27 0.17 24.25
C GLY A 186 0.39 -0.20 22.77
N VAL A 187 0.99 0.66 21.95
CA VAL A 187 1.30 0.33 20.54
C VAL A 187 2.35 -0.79 20.45
N VAL A 188 3.41 -0.74 21.28
CA VAL A 188 4.41 -1.80 21.34
C VAL A 188 3.75 -3.12 21.72
N GLU A 189 2.93 -3.14 22.77
CA GLU A 189 2.22 -4.33 23.25
C GLU A 189 1.30 -4.93 22.19
N GLU A 190 0.49 -4.09 21.51
CA GLU A 190 -0.42 -4.56 20.46
C GLU A 190 0.32 -5.18 19.28
N ILE A 191 1.33 -4.47 18.74
CA ILE A 191 2.08 -4.96 17.58
C ILE A 191 2.88 -6.21 17.96
N TRP A 192 3.53 -6.22 19.12
CA TRP A 192 4.31 -7.37 19.59
C TRP A 192 3.45 -8.63 19.76
N ALA A 193 2.26 -8.49 20.35
CA ALA A 193 1.30 -9.57 20.48
C ALA A 193 0.77 -10.03 19.11
N GLY A 194 0.46 -9.08 18.21
CA GLY A 194 0.02 -9.38 16.84
C GLY A 194 1.05 -10.14 16.02
N LEU A 195 2.35 -9.91 16.27
CA LEU A 195 3.45 -10.67 15.68
C LEU A 195 3.64 -12.06 16.31
N GLY A 196 2.94 -12.38 17.40
CA GLY A 196 3.07 -13.65 18.12
C GLY A 196 4.49 -13.87 18.67
N LEU A 197 5.09 -12.81 19.21
CA LEU A 197 6.39 -12.85 19.89
C LEU A 197 6.21 -13.14 21.40
N PRO A 198 7.25 -13.58 22.12
CA PRO A 198 7.13 -13.92 23.55
C PRO A 198 6.65 -12.73 24.39
N SER A 199 5.57 -12.91 25.16
CA SER A 199 4.99 -11.81 25.97
C SER A 199 5.93 -11.29 27.05
N ASP A 200 6.80 -12.15 27.59
CA ASP A 200 7.68 -11.80 28.71
C ASP A 200 8.67 -10.68 28.34
N SER A 201 9.01 -10.55 27.05
CA SER A 201 9.88 -9.49 26.52
C SER A 201 9.30 -8.09 26.74
N LEU A 202 7.97 -7.96 26.83
CA LEU A 202 7.31 -6.67 27.05
C LEU A 202 7.69 -6.04 28.39
N SER A 203 8.12 -6.85 29.39
CA SER A 203 8.61 -6.33 30.67
C SER A 203 9.97 -5.62 30.55
N SER A 204 10.68 -5.79 29.43
CA SER A 204 11.98 -5.18 29.18
C SER A 204 11.88 -3.81 28.52
N VAL A 205 10.70 -3.35 28.12
CA VAL A 205 10.50 -2.01 27.56
C VAL A 205 9.61 -1.20 28.50
N ASN A 206 10.05 0.02 28.81
CA ASN A 206 9.25 0.97 29.57
C ASN A 206 9.37 2.34 28.90
N LEU A 207 8.32 2.73 28.20
CA LEU A 207 8.26 4.02 27.51
C LEU A 207 7.58 5.05 28.40
N GLU A 208 8.19 6.23 28.50
CA GLU A 208 7.55 7.37 29.16
C GLU A 208 6.17 7.64 28.53
N ASN A 209 5.15 7.89 29.35
CA ASN A 209 3.78 8.15 28.89
C ASN A 209 3.70 9.53 28.21
N GLY A 210 4.12 9.60 26.96
CA GLY A 210 4.08 10.76 26.09
C GLY A 210 2.73 10.92 25.40
N GLY A 211 1.77 11.53 26.06
CA GLY A 211 0.48 11.91 25.46
C GLY A 211 0.48 13.32 24.85
N ALA A 212 1.53 14.11 25.08
CA ALA A 212 1.63 15.46 24.54
C ALA A 212 2.18 15.45 23.09
N PRO A 213 1.74 16.38 22.23
CA PRO A 213 2.32 16.52 20.90
C PRO A 213 3.80 16.92 20.99
N THR A 214 4.64 16.28 20.17
CA THR A 214 6.09 16.55 20.10
C THR A 214 6.53 17.18 18.78
N LEU A 215 5.63 17.24 17.81
CA LEU A 215 5.76 17.96 16.54
C LEU A 215 4.41 18.64 16.26
N PRO A 216 4.39 19.76 15.51
CA PRO A 216 3.16 20.49 15.22
C PRO A 216 2.30 19.69 14.24
N SER A 217 1.47 18.80 14.78
CA SER A 217 0.60 17.92 14.01
C SER A 217 -0.62 17.52 14.82
N SER A 218 -1.76 17.36 14.15
CA SER A 218 -2.92 16.76 14.79
C SER A 218 -2.72 15.24 14.99
N PHE A 219 -1.92 14.59 14.17
CA PHE A 219 -1.61 13.16 14.33
C PHE A 219 -0.62 12.92 15.47
N LYS A 220 -0.73 11.76 16.11
CA LYS A 220 0.15 11.33 17.20
C LYS A 220 1.50 10.80 16.69
N VAL A 221 2.22 11.63 15.94
CA VAL A 221 3.51 11.28 15.31
C VAL A 221 4.56 10.87 16.35
N GLY A 222 4.61 11.54 17.50
CA GLY A 222 5.53 11.18 18.60
C GLY A 222 5.31 9.77 19.13
N ILE A 223 4.05 9.34 19.30
CA ILE A 223 3.70 7.97 19.70
C ILE A 223 4.18 6.98 18.65
N LEU A 224 3.90 7.25 17.37
CA LEU A 224 4.34 6.39 16.27
C LEU A 224 5.87 6.28 16.23
N ALA A 225 6.58 7.40 16.40
CA ALA A 225 8.03 7.43 16.41
C ALA A 225 8.63 6.59 17.54
N GLN A 226 8.26 6.90 18.79
CA GLN A 226 8.79 6.20 19.95
C GLN A 226 8.48 4.70 19.92
N SER A 227 7.24 4.33 19.60
CA SER A 227 6.82 2.92 19.57
C SER A 227 7.49 2.11 18.44
N SER A 228 7.60 2.66 17.23
CA SER A 228 8.22 1.95 16.11
C SER A 228 9.71 1.68 16.33
N ILE A 229 10.43 2.64 16.92
CA ILE A 229 11.84 2.49 17.27
C ILE A 229 11.99 1.48 18.41
N ALA A 230 11.18 1.59 19.46
CA ALA A 230 11.17 0.66 20.58
C ALA A 230 10.87 -0.78 20.15
N LEU A 231 9.93 -0.99 19.23
CA LEU A 231 9.65 -2.31 18.64
C LEU A 231 10.87 -2.92 17.97
N SER A 232 11.59 -2.14 17.16
CA SER A 232 12.78 -2.62 16.47
C SER A 232 13.92 -2.98 17.43
N ALA A 233 14.12 -2.15 18.47
CA ALA A 233 15.12 -2.40 19.49
C ALA A 233 14.75 -3.60 20.38
N LEU A 234 13.47 -3.73 20.78
CA LEU A 234 12.98 -4.86 21.55
C LEU A 234 13.09 -6.18 20.78
N ALA A 235 12.78 -6.16 19.47
CA ALA A 235 12.95 -7.33 18.62
C ALA A 235 14.43 -7.74 18.52
N ALA A 236 15.35 -6.77 18.39
CA ALA A 236 16.79 -7.04 18.40
C ALA A 236 17.24 -7.62 19.75
N SER A 237 16.78 -7.05 20.87
CA SER A 237 17.01 -7.55 22.23
C SER A 237 16.49 -8.99 22.42
N GLN A 238 15.36 -9.34 21.82
CA GLN A 238 14.82 -10.71 21.85
C GLN A 238 15.72 -11.71 21.11
N ILE A 239 16.33 -11.31 20.00
CA ILE A 239 17.32 -12.15 19.31
C ILE A 239 18.60 -12.29 20.14
N HIS A 240 19.05 -11.22 20.79
CA HIS A 240 20.17 -11.28 21.72
C HIS A 240 19.92 -12.27 22.88
N ALA A 241 18.73 -12.20 23.48
CA ALA A 241 18.31 -13.12 24.54
C ALA A 241 18.28 -14.57 24.06
N LEU A 242 17.72 -14.82 22.87
CA LEU A 242 17.69 -16.15 22.25
C LEU A 242 19.09 -16.69 21.97
N ARG A 243 19.98 -15.85 21.41
CA ARG A 243 21.38 -16.18 21.12
C ARG A 243 22.16 -16.59 22.36
N ASN A 244 21.91 -15.92 23.48
CA ASN A 244 22.69 -16.07 24.71
C ASN A 244 22.01 -16.93 25.78
N ALA A 245 20.81 -17.46 25.51
CA ALA A 245 19.96 -18.11 26.50
C ALA A 245 19.81 -17.27 27.80
N ALA A 246 19.60 -15.97 27.63
CA ALA A 246 19.56 -14.97 28.70
C ALA A 246 18.21 -14.25 28.74
N ALA A 247 17.99 -13.44 29.77
CA ALA A 247 16.84 -12.54 29.82
C ALA A 247 16.93 -11.46 28.73
N VAL A 248 15.78 -10.95 28.28
CA VAL A 248 15.72 -9.85 27.31
C VAL A 248 16.25 -8.56 27.95
N PRO A 249 17.31 -7.95 27.41
CA PRO A 249 17.85 -6.72 27.97
C PRO A 249 16.85 -5.58 27.95
N LYS A 250 16.96 -4.65 28.92
CA LYS A 250 16.09 -3.47 28.98
C LYS A 250 16.30 -2.56 27.77
N VAL A 251 15.19 -2.03 27.25
CA VAL A 251 15.13 -1.11 26.12
C VAL A 251 14.54 0.22 26.60
N ASP A 252 15.25 1.31 26.30
CA ASP A 252 14.82 2.68 26.56
C ASP A 252 14.82 3.49 25.26
N VAL A 253 13.78 4.28 25.04
CA VAL A 253 13.62 5.15 23.87
C VAL A 253 13.01 6.49 24.32
N PRO A 254 13.83 7.53 24.53
CA PRO A 254 13.34 8.85 24.91
C PRO A 254 12.45 9.45 23.82
N LEU A 255 11.24 9.89 24.19
CA LEU A 255 10.21 10.37 23.25
C LEU A 255 10.72 11.51 22.35
N GLN A 256 11.36 12.52 22.95
CA GLN A 256 11.87 13.67 22.22
C GLN A 256 12.94 13.26 21.21
N HIS A 257 13.84 12.36 21.59
CA HIS A 257 14.92 11.89 20.73
C HIS A 257 14.38 11.05 19.56
N ALA A 258 13.41 10.16 19.81
CA ALA A 258 12.72 9.40 18.77
C ALA A 258 12.01 10.31 17.76
N THR A 259 11.37 11.37 18.26
CA THR A 259 10.69 12.38 17.43
C THR A 259 11.68 13.10 16.52
N VAL A 260 12.85 13.49 17.04
CA VAL A 260 13.92 14.11 16.26
C VAL A 260 14.51 13.13 15.23
N GLU A 261 14.67 11.85 15.59
CA GLU A 261 15.20 10.82 14.68
C GLU A 261 14.29 10.60 13.45
N PHE A 262 12.97 10.81 13.58
CA PHE A 262 12.01 10.84 12.45
C PHE A 262 12.23 12.00 11.44
N LYS A 263 13.22 12.86 11.69
CA LYS A 263 13.65 13.95 10.80
C LYS A 263 15.14 13.86 10.48
N SER A 264 15.82 12.74 10.77
CA SER A 264 17.28 12.64 10.71
C SER A 264 17.86 13.04 9.35
N GLU A 265 17.15 12.76 8.26
CA GLU A 265 17.57 13.06 6.89
C GLU A 265 17.61 14.56 6.57
N ARG A 266 17.01 15.40 7.42
CA ARG A 266 16.96 16.87 7.26
C ARG A 266 17.87 17.61 8.24
N LEU A 267 18.35 16.92 9.28
CA LEU A 267 19.00 17.52 10.43
C LEU A 267 20.50 17.27 10.48
N TYR A 268 21.06 16.48 9.56
CA TYR A 268 22.50 16.26 9.52
C TYR A 268 23.25 17.38 8.78
N THR A 269 24.52 17.54 9.12
CA THR A 269 25.46 18.40 8.40
C THR A 269 26.64 17.61 7.86
N LEU A 270 27.20 18.09 6.75
CA LEU A 270 28.46 17.60 6.17
C LEU A 270 29.43 18.78 6.08
N ASP A 271 30.63 18.63 6.65
CA ASP A 271 31.60 19.72 6.77
C ASP A 271 31.00 21.00 7.40
N GLY A 272 30.11 20.82 8.37
CA GLY A 272 29.40 21.90 9.05
C GLY A 272 28.33 22.61 8.20
N LYS A 273 28.05 22.12 6.98
CA LYS A 273 27.03 22.68 6.09
C LYS A 273 25.76 21.84 6.16
N PRO A 274 24.57 22.48 6.20
CA PRO A 274 23.31 21.76 6.10
C PRO A 274 23.15 21.15 4.72
N THR A 275 22.26 20.18 4.63
CA THR A 275 21.98 19.47 3.39
C THR A 275 21.08 20.28 2.46
N PRO A 276 21.25 20.18 1.14
CA PRO A 276 20.32 20.80 0.20
C PRO A 276 18.93 20.16 0.31
N SER A 277 17.91 20.93 -0.05
CA SER A 277 16.52 20.44 -0.08
C SER A 277 16.37 19.29 -1.09
N PRO A 278 15.65 18.20 -0.74
CA PRO A 278 15.40 17.09 -1.65
C PRO A 278 14.24 17.36 -2.64
N TRP A 279 13.58 18.52 -2.54
CA TRP A 279 12.42 18.87 -3.37
C TRP A 279 12.88 19.44 -4.72
N GLY A 280 12.22 18.98 -5.79
CA GLY A 280 12.48 19.51 -7.13
C GLY A 280 11.73 20.82 -7.41
N PRO A 281 11.89 21.35 -8.63
CA PRO A 281 11.40 22.68 -9.01
C PRO A 281 9.89 22.74 -9.31
N ILE A 282 9.19 21.61 -9.46
CA ILE A 282 7.80 21.57 -9.92
C ILE A 282 6.85 20.82 -8.99
N GLY A 283 7.37 20.13 -7.98
CA GLY A 283 6.59 19.24 -7.13
C GLY A 283 5.71 19.99 -6.13
N GLY A 284 4.89 19.22 -5.41
CA GLY A 284 3.95 19.72 -4.42
C GLY A 284 2.51 19.69 -4.91
N LEU A 285 1.64 20.43 -4.22
CA LEU A 285 0.21 20.47 -4.51
C LEU A 285 -0.09 21.50 -5.60
N HIS A 286 -0.88 21.11 -6.60
CA HIS A 286 -1.36 21.95 -7.69
C HIS A 286 -2.88 21.94 -7.73
N LYS A 287 -3.46 23.12 -7.96
CA LYS A 287 -4.90 23.27 -8.17
C LYS A 287 -5.29 22.71 -9.54
N THR A 288 -6.44 22.07 -9.58
CA THR A 288 -7.08 21.48 -10.77
C THR A 288 -8.54 21.97 -10.82
N SER A 289 -9.31 21.63 -11.85
CA SER A 289 -10.63 22.22 -12.07
C SER A 289 -11.66 21.85 -11.01
N ASP A 290 -11.50 20.67 -10.39
CA ASP A 290 -12.41 20.10 -9.40
C ASP A 290 -11.75 19.82 -8.03
N GLY A 291 -10.46 20.11 -7.87
CA GLY A 291 -9.71 19.75 -6.67
C GLY A 291 -8.23 20.08 -6.75
N HIS A 292 -7.39 19.18 -6.24
CA HIS A 292 -5.94 19.31 -6.30
C HIS A 292 -5.26 17.97 -6.62
N VAL A 293 -4.07 18.04 -7.20
CA VAL A 293 -3.18 16.89 -7.41
C VAL A 293 -1.82 17.21 -6.81
N ARG A 294 -1.27 16.29 -6.02
CA ARG A 294 0.13 16.36 -5.58
C ARG A 294 1.02 15.65 -6.60
N ILE A 295 2.07 16.33 -7.02
CA ILE A 295 3.06 15.84 -7.97
C ILE A 295 4.39 15.65 -7.24
N HIS A 296 5.01 14.48 -7.42
CA HIS A 296 6.34 14.19 -6.90
C HIS A 296 7.40 14.34 -8.00
N ASP A 297 8.49 15.04 -7.70
CA ASP A 297 9.46 15.47 -8.71
C ASP A 297 10.93 15.28 -8.31
N SER A 298 11.24 14.62 -7.20
CA SER A 298 12.64 14.36 -6.79
C SER A 298 13.41 13.43 -7.76
N PHE A 299 12.77 12.92 -8.81
CA PHE A 299 13.43 12.15 -9.87
C PHE A 299 13.21 12.82 -11.23
N PRO A 300 14.28 13.05 -12.03
CA PRO A 300 14.16 13.72 -13.33
C PRO A 300 13.15 13.06 -14.27
N ASN A 301 13.13 11.72 -14.34
CA ASN A 301 12.18 11.01 -15.19
C ASN A 301 10.71 11.19 -14.75
N HIS A 302 10.44 11.53 -13.48
CA HIS A 302 9.10 11.91 -13.04
C HIS A 302 8.79 13.35 -13.41
N ALA A 303 9.70 14.28 -13.11
CA ALA A 303 9.52 15.69 -13.41
C ALA A 303 9.33 15.94 -14.91
N ASP A 304 10.25 15.43 -15.73
CA ASP A 304 10.24 15.56 -17.19
C ASP A 304 9.04 14.85 -17.80
N GLY A 305 8.65 13.69 -17.25
CA GLY A 305 7.48 12.94 -17.69
C GLY A 305 6.19 13.73 -17.50
N ILE A 306 6.03 14.39 -16.34
CA ILE A 306 4.88 15.27 -16.07
C ILE A 306 4.87 16.46 -17.04
N LEU A 307 6.00 17.18 -17.17
CA LEU A 307 6.09 18.34 -18.06
C LEU A 307 5.75 17.98 -19.51
N LYS A 308 6.33 16.88 -20.01
CA LYS A 308 6.07 16.38 -21.37
C LYS A 308 4.60 16.03 -21.58
N MET A 309 3.97 15.36 -20.61
CA MET A 309 2.56 14.96 -20.70
C MET A 309 1.63 16.17 -20.87
N VAL A 310 1.89 17.26 -20.15
CA VAL A 310 1.07 18.48 -20.21
C VAL A 310 1.52 19.44 -21.33
N GLY A 311 2.47 19.03 -22.17
CA GLY A 311 2.96 19.81 -23.31
C GLY A 311 3.90 20.97 -22.94
N LEU A 312 4.60 20.87 -21.81
CA LEU A 312 5.60 21.84 -21.37
C LEU A 312 7.04 21.35 -21.67
N PRO A 313 7.97 22.28 -21.99
CA PRO A 313 9.38 21.93 -22.14
C PRO A 313 10.02 21.54 -20.80
N VAL A 314 11.01 20.66 -20.86
CA VAL A 314 11.87 20.32 -19.70
C VAL A 314 12.51 21.60 -19.15
N GLY A 315 12.56 21.72 -17.82
CA GLY A 315 13.03 22.91 -17.12
C GLY A 315 11.97 24.00 -16.88
N SER A 316 10.71 23.76 -17.27
CA SER A 316 9.59 24.62 -16.87
C SER A 316 9.44 24.66 -15.34
N ASN A 317 8.98 25.80 -14.83
CA ASN A 317 8.82 26.01 -13.40
C ASN A 317 7.42 25.59 -12.88
N ARG A 318 7.29 25.58 -11.54
CA ARG A 318 6.05 25.22 -10.84
C ARG A 318 4.81 26.02 -11.29
N GLN A 319 4.97 27.32 -11.56
CA GLN A 319 3.85 28.17 -11.96
C GLN A 319 3.32 27.76 -13.33
N GLN A 320 4.22 27.57 -14.31
CA GLN A 320 3.87 27.14 -15.66
C GLN A 320 3.15 25.79 -15.65
N LEU A 321 3.60 24.84 -14.81
CA LEU A 321 2.90 23.57 -14.61
C LEU A 321 1.50 23.79 -14.02
N SER A 322 1.39 24.62 -12.98
CA SER A 322 0.11 24.94 -12.32
C SER A 322 -0.90 25.54 -13.29
N ASP A 323 -0.46 26.46 -14.15
CA ASP A 323 -1.30 27.08 -15.19
C ASP A 323 -1.79 26.06 -16.23
N LYS A 324 -1.04 24.97 -16.45
CA LYS A 324 -1.44 23.91 -17.39
C LYS A 324 -2.38 22.89 -16.80
N VAL A 325 -2.25 22.59 -15.51
CA VAL A 325 -3.06 21.55 -14.86
C VAL A 325 -4.36 22.09 -14.27
N VAL A 326 -4.54 23.41 -14.20
CA VAL A 326 -5.74 24.04 -13.62
C VAL A 326 -7.04 23.62 -14.31
N ASP A 327 -7.00 23.32 -15.60
CA ASP A 327 -8.17 22.90 -16.38
C ASP A 327 -8.44 21.39 -16.33
N TRP A 328 -7.50 20.60 -15.81
CA TRP A 328 -7.66 19.16 -15.69
C TRP A 328 -8.61 18.80 -14.55
N ALA A 329 -9.39 17.74 -14.68
CA ALA A 329 -9.99 17.09 -13.52
C ALA A 329 -8.90 16.33 -12.75
N SER A 330 -8.93 16.40 -11.43
CA SER A 330 -7.89 15.85 -10.54
C SER A 330 -7.66 14.34 -10.73
N ILE A 331 -8.75 13.57 -10.86
CA ILE A 331 -8.69 12.11 -11.06
C ILE A 331 -8.20 11.74 -12.46
N ASP A 332 -8.56 12.53 -13.47
CA ASP A 332 -8.09 12.30 -14.84
C ASP A 332 -6.59 12.56 -14.94
N LEU A 333 -6.11 13.66 -14.33
CA LEU A 333 -4.68 13.95 -14.25
C LEU A 333 -3.92 12.86 -13.48
N GLU A 334 -4.43 12.40 -12.33
CA GLU A 334 -3.84 11.26 -11.61
C GLU A 334 -3.77 10.02 -12.51
N THR A 335 -4.84 9.71 -13.24
CA THR A 335 -4.93 8.50 -14.07
C THR A 335 -3.91 8.56 -15.20
N VAL A 336 -3.89 9.64 -15.98
CA VAL A 336 -2.94 9.82 -17.08
C VAL A 336 -1.51 9.86 -16.55
N ALA A 337 -1.26 10.54 -15.42
CA ALA A 337 0.08 10.63 -14.84
C ALA A 337 0.60 9.28 -14.33
N THR A 338 -0.17 8.63 -13.47
CA THR A 338 0.31 7.51 -12.66
C THR A 338 0.07 6.16 -13.35
N VAL A 339 -1.07 5.99 -14.03
CA VAL A 339 -1.41 4.71 -14.68
C VAL A 339 -0.79 4.63 -16.06
N GLU A 340 -0.98 5.65 -16.90
CA GLU A 340 -0.53 5.63 -18.30
C GLU A 340 0.92 6.08 -18.42
N GLY A 341 1.25 7.22 -17.82
CA GLY A 341 2.58 7.84 -17.89
C GLY A 341 3.63 7.16 -17.01
N LYS A 342 3.21 6.40 -15.99
CA LYS A 342 4.09 5.80 -14.97
C LYS A 342 4.90 6.84 -14.17
N MET A 343 4.37 8.05 -14.01
CA MET A 343 4.86 9.08 -13.09
C MET A 343 4.25 8.88 -11.69
N ALA A 344 4.51 9.82 -10.78
CA ALA A 344 4.03 9.78 -9.40
C ALA A 344 3.24 11.05 -9.08
N ALA A 345 1.92 11.00 -9.31
CA ALA A 345 1.00 12.08 -9.01
C ALA A 345 -0.33 11.53 -8.49
N TYR A 346 -0.89 12.13 -7.45
CA TYR A 346 -2.14 11.66 -6.84
C TYR A 346 -3.08 12.81 -6.52
N ALA A 347 -4.36 12.60 -6.80
CA ALA A 347 -5.43 13.50 -6.41
C ALA A 347 -5.56 13.55 -4.89
N LEU A 348 -5.74 14.77 -4.38
CA LEU A 348 -6.08 15.03 -3.00
C LEU A 348 -7.48 14.50 -2.71
N ARG A 349 -7.62 13.74 -1.63
CA ARG A 349 -8.90 13.13 -1.23
C ARG A 349 -9.16 13.43 0.24
N SER A 350 -10.42 13.42 0.66
CA SER A 350 -10.82 13.28 2.07
C SER A 350 -10.80 11.82 2.49
N TYR A 351 -10.84 11.55 3.80
CA TYR A 351 -11.00 10.18 4.30
C TYR A 351 -12.23 9.47 3.72
N ARG A 352 -13.37 10.17 3.63
CA ARG A 352 -14.59 9.60 3.04
C ARG A 352 -14.37 9.16 1.59
N GLN A 353 -13.68 9.97 0.79
CA GLN A 353 -13.37 9.62 -0.59
C GLN A 353 -12.39 8.46 -0.67
N TRP A 354 -11.36 8.42 0.18
CA TRP A 354 -10.40 7.32 0.24
C TRP A 354 -11.05 5.99 0.64
N ASP A 355 -11.82 5.98 1.73
CA ASP A 355 -12.44 4.77 2.31
C ASP A 355 -13.48 4.13 1.37
N ALA A 356 -14.04 4.91 0.44
CA ALA A 356 -14.93 4.39 -0.60
C ALA A 356 -14.20 3.49 -1.62
N LEU A 357 -12.88 3.65 -1.77
CA LEU A 357 -12.11 3.04 -2.85
C LEU A 357 -11.70 1.59 -2.53
N PRO A 358 -11.67 0.68 -3.54
CA PRO A 358 -11.30 -0.72 -3.31
C PRO A 358 -9.89 -0.92 -2.76
N GLN A 359 -8.92 -0.09 -3.17
CA GLN A 359 -7.56 -0.16 -2.67
C GLN A 359 -7.44 0.22 -1.18
N SER A 360 -8.28 1.14 -0.69
CA SER A 360 -8.31 1.47 0.74
C SER A 360 -8.73 0.26 1.57
N LYS A 361 -9.75 -0.46 1.09
CA LYS A 361 -10.31 -1.66 1.72
C LYS A 361 -9.36 -2.86 1.70
N ALA A 362 -8.43 -2.91 0.75
CA ALA A 362 -7.47 -4.00 0.61
C ALA A 362 -6.26 -3.88 1.56
N ILE A 363 -6.03 -2.69 2.13
CA ILE A 363 -4.92 -2.46 3.06
C ILE A 363 -5.27 -3.05 4.42
N SER A 364 -4.36 -3.87 4.97
CA SER A 364 -4.48 -4.47 6.30
C SER A 364 -4.61 -3.42 7.41
N ASP A 365 -5.37 -3.74 8.45
CA ASP A 365 -5.46 -2.94 9.69
C ASP A 365 -4.25 -3.13 10.62
N PHE A 366 -3.39 -4.10 10.30
CA PHE A 366 -2.15 -4.40 11.01
C PHE A 366 -0.95 -4.02 10.14
N PRO A 367 0.08 -3.35 10.68
CA PRO A 367 1.08 -2.66 9.86
C PRO A 367 2.23 -3.56 9.37
N ILE A 368 2.35 -4.79 9.88
CA ILE A 368 3.41 -5.75 9.52
C ILE A 368 2.79 -7.10 9.17
N GLU A 369 2.85 -7.52 7.92
CA GLU A 369 2.40 -8.85 7.50
C GLU A 369 3.60 -9.80 7.46
N ILE A 370 3.49 -10.98 8.09
CA ILE A 370 4.52 -12.03 8.03
C ILE A 370 3.88 -13.32 7.56
N ALA A 371 4.42 -13.90 6.49
CA ALA A 371 4.01 -15.20 5.95
C ALA A 371 5.21 -16.16 5.94
N GLN A 372 4.97 -17.44 6.30
CA GLN A 372 5.96 -18.49 6.06
C GLN A 372 5.82 -18.97 4.61
N LEU A 373 6.91 -18.92 3.84
CA LEU A 373 6.92 -19.32 2.42
C LEU A 373 7.23 -20.81 2.25
N SER A 374 8.13 -21.33 3.09
CA SER A 374 8.56 -22.72 3.09
C SER A 374 8.90 -23.15 4.51
N SER A 375 8.62 -24.42 4.84
CA SER A 375 9.12 -25.06 6.06
C SER A 375 10.52 -25.64 5.89
N ALA A 376 10.99 -25.79 4.65
CA ALA A 376 12.36 -26.19 4.36
C ALA A 376 13.29 -25.01 4.57
N GLY A 377 14.37 -25.19 5.35
CA GLY A 377 15.33 -24.14 5.67
C GLY A 377 15.95 -24.33 7.05
N LEU A 378 16.91 -23.47 7.40
CA LEU A 378 17.58 -23.46 8.68
C LEU A 378 16.58 -23.26 9.82
N LYS A 379 16.68 -24.11 10.84
CA LYS A 379 16.09 -23.89 12.16
C LYS A 379 17.21 -23.49 13.12
N GLY A 380 17.12 -22.29 13.68
CA GLY A 380 18.12 -21.68 14.55
C GLY A 380 18.60 -20.32 14.05
N LEU A 381 19.46 -19.67 14.84
CA LEU A 381 20.17 -18.47 14.41
C LEU A 381 21.41 -18.87 13.58
N PRO A 382 21.87 -18.00 12.66
CA PRO A 382 23.12 -18.22 11.93
C PRO A 382 24.30 -18.37 12.89
N GLU A 383 25.21 -19.32 12.64
CA GLU A 383 26.37 -19.61 13.52
C GLU A 383 27.27 -18.39 13.78
N ARG A 384 27.37 -17.49 12.80
CA ARG A 384 28.09 -16.21 12.88
C ARG A 384 27.50 -15.22 13.89
N MET A 385 26.26 -15.42 14.34
CA MET A 385 25.68 -14.68 15.46
C MET A 385 26.16 -15.32 16.77
N ALA A 386 27.45 -15.17 17.07
CA ALA A 386 28.12 -15.75 18.23
C ALA A 386 27.79 -15.02 19.55
N ALA A 387 27.89 -15.73 20.68
CA ALA A 387 27.63 -15.16 22.01
C ALA A 387 28.58 -14.02 22.40
N SER A 388 29.80 -14.01 21.84
CA SER A 388 30.82 -12.95 22.07
C SER A 388 30.50 -11.61 21.39
N ASN A 389 29.47 -11.55 20.55
CA ASN A 389 29.12 -10.35 19.80
C ASN A 389 28.52 -9.27 20.70
N SER A 390 29.04 -8.04 20.62
CA SER A 390 28.64 -6.90 21.47
C SER A 390 27.32 -6.26 21.06
N LYS A 391 26.90 -6.42 19.80
CA LYS A 391 25.60 -5.92 19.30
C LYS A 391 24.57 -7.04 19.12
N CYS A 392 23.29 -6.68 19.20
CA CYS A 392 22.17 -7.61 19.19
C CYS A 392 22.08 -8.45 17.89
N LEU A 393 22.27 -7.81 16.73
CA LEU A 393 22.14 -8.43 15.41
C LEU A 393 23.49 -8.66 14.71
N GLN A 394 24.61 -8.48 15.42
CA GLN A 394 25.93 -8.75 14.85
C GLN A 394 26.06 -10.20 14.39
N GLY A 395 26.55 -10.36 13.15
CA GLY A 395 26.57 -11.61 12.41
C GLY A 395 25.40 -11.79 11.43
N LEU A 396 24.31 -11.02 11.53
CA LEU A 396 23.23 -11.07 10.56
C LEU A 396 23.67 -10.48 9.22
N ARG A 397 23.46 -11.19 8.11
CA ARG A 397 23.84 -10.74 6.75
C ARG A 397 22.63 -10.28 5.97
N VAL A 398 22.67 -9.06 5.46
CA VAL A 398 21.54 -8.43 4.76
C VAL A 398 21.98 -7.96 3.38
N VAL A 399 21.29 -8.41 2.34
CA VAL A 399 21.35 -7.80 1.00
C VAL A 399 20.18 -6.83 0.90
N GLU A 400 20.46 -5.56 0.62
CA GLU A 400 19.44 -4.53 0.46
C GLU A 400 19.46 -3.99 -0.97
N MET A 401 18.31 -4.03 -1.64
CA MET A 401 18.05 -3.40 -2.94
C MET A 401 16.94 -2.37 -2.77
N SER A 402 17.31 -1.17 -2.35
CA SER A 402 16.34 -0.15 -1.93
C SER A 402 16.77 1.27 -2.28
N ARG A 403 15.83 2.22 -2.19
CA ARG A 403 16.05 3.65 -2.48
C ARG A 403 15.15 4.53 -1.60
N VAL A 404 15.46 5.82 -1.53
CA VAL A 404 14.65 6.87 -0.88
C VAL A 404 14.75 6.80 0.66
N ILE A 405 13.70 6.50 1.40
CA ILE A 405 13.67 6.61 2.88
C ILE A 405 13.27 5.29 3.53
N ALA A 406 12.05 4.80 3.32
CA ALA A 406 11.48 3.73 4.14
C ALA A 406 12.28 2.42 4.16
N ALA A 407 12.57 1.85 2.97
CA ALA A 407 13.37 0.63 2.90
C ALA A 407 14.85 0.84 3.29
N PRO A 408 15.51 1.95 2.89
CA PRO A 408 16.84 2.26 3.40
C PRO A 408 16.89 2.39 4.92
N LEU A 409 15.86 2.93 5.55
CA LEU A 409 15.80 3.03 7.00
C LEU A 409 15.75 1.65 7.67
N CYS A 410 15.06 0.66 7.08
CA CYS A 410 15.10 -0.71 7.58
C CYS A 410 16.54 -1.25 7.70
N GLY A 411 17.33 -1.16 6.63
CA GLY A 411 18.73 -1.61 6.69
C GLY A 411 19.60 -0.77 7.62
N LYS A 412 19.38 0.56 7.68
CA LYS A 412 20.07 1.45 8.62
C LYS A 412 19.79 1.02 10.07
N THR A 413 18.55 0.67 10.39
CA THR A 413 18.14 0.18 11.72
C THR A 413 18.77 -1.17 12.04
N LEU A 414 18.73 -2.13 11.10
CA LEU A 414 19.40 -3.43 11.30
C LEU A 414 20.91 -3.27 11.53
N ALA A 415 21.56 -2.38 10.78
CA ALA A 415 22.98 -2.05 10.94
C ALA A 415 23.29 -1.34 12.27
N ALA A 416 22.38 -0.50 12.78
CA ALA A 416 22.53 0.13 14.11
C ALA A 416 22.65 -0.92 15.22
N HIS A 417 21.96 -2.05 15.05
CA HIS A 417 22.06 -3.22 15.94
C HIS A 417 23.15 -4.23 15.52
N GLY A 418 24.00 -3.88 14.55
CA GLY A 418 25.20 -4.63 14.18
C GLY A 418 25.09 -5.57 12.98
N ALA A 419 23.95 -5.62 12.27
CA ALA A 419 23.87 -6.41 11.05
C ALA A 419 24.87 -5.93 9.99
N ASP A 420 25.45 -6.86 9.23
CA ASP A 420 26.28 -6.56 8.05
C ASP A 420 25.37 -6.36 6.85
N VAL A 421 25.19 -5.10 6.45
CA VAL A 421 24.27 -4.69 5.39
C VAL A 421 25.05 -4.30 4.14
N ILE A 422 24.90 -5.08 3.07
CA ILE A 422 25.35 -4.73 1.73
C ILE A 422 24.18 -4.09 0.98
N TRP A 423 24.27 -2.79 0.76
CA TRP A 423 23.35 -2.05 -0.08
C TRP A 423 23.80 -2.10 -1.54
N VAL A 424 23.04 -2.87 -2.33
CA VAL A 424 23.26 -3.05 -3.76
C VAL A 424 22.51 -1.96 -4.52
N THR A 425 23.27 -1.10 -5.19
CA THR A 425 22.78 -0.09 -6.14
C THR A 425 23.19 -0.49 -7.56
N SER A 426 22.91 0.35 -8.55
CA SER A 426 23.32 0.12 -9.94
C SER A 426 24.12 1.32 -10.45
N PRO A 427 25.16 1.12 -11.28
CA PRO A 427 25.88 2.22 -11.92
C PRO A 427 24.98 3.07 -12.83
N ASN A 428 23.81 2.55 -13.23
CA ASN A 428 22.83 3.21 -14.08
C ASN A 428 21.76 3.99 -13.28
N LEU A 429 21.83 4.00 -11.96
CA LEU A 429 20.91 4.74 -11.10
C LEU A 429 21.59 5.97 -10.49
N PRO A 430 20.92 7.13 -10.45
CA PRO A 430 21.51 8.33 -9.87
C PRO A 430 21.68 8.18 -8.35
N ASP A 431 22.76 8.73 -7.82
CA ASP A 431 22.93 9.00 -6.39
C ASP A 431 21.88 10.00 -5.89
N LEU A 432 21.45 9.89 -4.64
CA LEU A 432 20.56 10.85 -3.95
C LEU A 432 21.30 11.43 -2.73
N PRO A 433 22.20 12.41 -2.92
CA PRO A 433 23.12 12.87 -1.87
C PRO A 433 22.46 13.32 -0.56
N THR A 434 21.23 13.84 -0.59
CA THR A 434 20.52 14.27 0.63
C THR A 434 20.00 13.07 1.45
N MET A 435 19.65 11.96 0.81
CA MET A 435 19.07 10.79 1.49
C MET A 435 20.14 9.72 1.72
N ASP A 436 20.93 9.40 0.69
CA ASP A 436 21.87 8.29 0.68
C ASP A 436 23.01 8.46 1.71
N ARG A 437 23.27 9.69 2.17
CA ARG A 437 24.29 9.96 3.20
C ARG A 437 23.77 9.65 4.60
N ASP A 438 22.53 9.98 4.95
CA ASP A 438 21.99 9.57 6.25
C ASP A 438 21.60 8.09 6.26
N PHE A 439 20.91 7.62 5.21
CA PHE A 439 20.46 6.22 5.14
C PHE A 439 21.55 5.21 4.75
N GLY A 440 22.71 5.69 4.30
CA GLY A 440 23.90 4.85 4.10
C GLY A 440 24.70 4.56 5.37
N ARG A 441 24.35 5.17 6.51
CA ARG A 441 25.03 4.91 7.79
C ARG A 441 24.84 3.45 8.21
N GLY A 442 25.94 2.79 8.54
CA GLY A 442 26.02 1.37 8.90
C GLY A 442 26.12 0.42 7.72
N LYS A 443 26.09 0.91 6.47
CA LYS A 443 25.99 0.06 5.29
C LYS A 443 27.25 0.12 4.42
N ARG A 444 27.53 -0.99 3.78
CA ARG A 444 28.52 -1.10 2.70
C ARG A 444 27.80 -1.01 1.38
N THR A 445 28.31 -0.23 0.43
CA THR A 445 27.62 0.08 -0.83
C THR A 445 28.35 -0.49 -2.03
N VAL A 446 27.66 -1.33 -2.80
CA VAL A 446 28.17 -1.92 -4.03
C VAL A 446 27.30 -1.51 -5.22
N GLN A 447 27.86 -1.53 -6.42
CA GLN A 447 27.14 -1.23 -7.65
C GLN A 447 27.16 -2.46 -8.56
N LEU A 448 25.98 -3.04 -8.79
CA LEU A 448 25.79 -4.22 -9.64
C LEU A 448 24.70 -3.92 -10.67
N ASP A 449 25.00 -4.07 -11.95
CA ASP A 449 24.00 -4.00 -13.00
C ASP A 449 23.36 -5.37 -13.24
N ILE A 450 22.14 -5.59 -12.76
CA ILE A 450 21.43 -6.87 -12.91
C ILE A 450 21.12 -7.24 -14.38
N HIS A 451 21.31 -6.31 -15.33
CA HIS A 451 21.26 -6.60 -16.76
C HIS A 451 22.56 -7.25 -17.27
N ASN A 452 23.68 -7.06 -16.57
CA ASN A 452 24.93 -7.75 -16.82
C ASN A 452 24.91 -9.13 -16.12
N HIS A 453 25.20 -10.18 -16.89
CA HIS A 453 25.25 -11.55 -16.38
C HIS A 453 26.29 -11.75 -15.27
N SER A 454 27.46 -11.09 -15.33
CA SER A 454 28.50 -11.22 -14.29
C SER A 454 28.05 -10.61 -12.96
N ASP A 455 27.50 -9.41 -13.03
CA ASP A 455 27.05 -8.67 -11.84
C ASP A 455 25.84 -9.35 -11.21
N LYS A 456 24.93 -9.86 -12.06
CA LYS A 456 23.81 -10.69 -11.60
C LYS A 456 24.32 -11.95 -10.90
N ALA A 457 25.33 -12.63 -11.44
CA ALA A 457 25.91 -13.81 -10.78
C ALA A 457 26.48 -13.46 -9.39
N GLN A 458 27.21 -12.35 -9.26
CA GLN A 458 27.70 -11.86 -7.96
C GLN A 458 26.56 -11.54 -6.98
N LEU A 459 25.47 -10.93 -7.46
CA LEU A 459 24.29 -10.70 -6.64
C LEU A 459 23.67 -12.02 -6.15
N ILE A 460 23.58 -13.04 -7.02
CA ILE A 460 23.09 -14.36 -6.62
C ILE A 460 24.01 -15.01 -5.57
N GLU A 461 25.32 -14.89 -5.68
CA GLU A 461 26.28 -15.39 -4.67
C GLU A 461 26.08 -14.73 -3.30
N LEU A 462 25.80 -13.42 -3.26
CA LEU A 462 25.43 -12.73 -2.03
C LEU A 462 24.10 -13.27 -1.47
N ILE A 463 23.08 -13.43 -2.32
CA ILE A 463 21.75 -13.92 -1.90
C ILE A 463 21.80 -15.35 -1.37
N GLN A 464 22.64 -16.22 -1.96
CA GLN A 464 22.85 -17.60 -1.49
C GLN A 464 23.32 -17.67 -0.04
N THR A 465 24.01 -16.63 0.44
CA THR A 465 24.70 -16.64 1.74
C THR A 465 24.18 -15.58 2.72
N CYS A 466 23.19 -14.78 2.32
CA CYS A 466 22.54 -13.82 3.20
C CYS A 466 21.47 -14.46 4.08
N ASP A 467 21.05 -13.75 5.14
CA ASP A 467 19.88 -14.11 5.93
C ASP A 467 18.62 -13.40 5.45
N VAL A 468 18.79 -12.14 5.01
CA VAL A 468 17.71 -11.22 4.70
C VAL A 468 17.96 -10.60 3.34
N PHE A 469 16.91 -10.55 2.52
CA PHE A 469 16.85 -9.75 1.31
C PHE A 469 15.80 -8.65 1.50
N VAL A 470 16.22 -7.39 1.50
CA VAL A 470 15.33 -6.22 1.64
C VAL A 470 15.15 -5.55 0.30
N GLN A 471 13.90 -5.28 -0.10
CA GLN A 471 13.61 -4.49 -1.29
C GLN A 471 12.63 -3.34 -1.03
N GLY A 472 12.84 -2.23 -1.76
CA GLY A 472 11.95 -1.07 -1.78
C GLY A 472 11.41 -0.72 -3.17
N PHE A 473 11.50 -1.65 -4.13
CA PHE A 473 10.97 -1.46 -5.47
C PHE A 473 9.49 -1.82 -5.53
N ARG A 474 8.78 -1.33 -6.56
CA ARG A 474 7.36 -1.67 -6.74
C ARG A 474 7.21 -3.19 -6.86
N PRO A 475 6.17 -3.78 -6.23
CA PRO A 475 5.85 -5.19 -6.40
C PRO A 475 5.91 -5.63 -7.87
N GLY A 476 6.61 -6.73 -8.14
CA GLY A 476 6.87 -7.27 -9.47
C GLY A 476 8.11 -6.72 -10.20
N SER A 477 8.71 -5.61 -9.76
CA SER A 477 9.84 -4.99 -10.48
C SER A 477 11.10 -5.85 -10.44
N LEU A 478 11.50 -6.37 -9.28
CA LEU A 478 12.65 -7.28 -9.18
C LEU A 478 12.28 -8.71 -9.62
N ALA A 479 11.01 -9.10 -9.45
CA ALA A 479 10.51 -10.39 -9.93
C ALA A 479 10.68 -10.55 -11.45
N SER A 480 10.48 -9.48 -12.24
CA SER A 480 10.73 -9.53 -13.69
C SER A 480 12.20 -9.77 -14.07
N TYR A 481 13.11 -9.68 -13.11
CA TYR A 481 14.54 -10.00 -13.27
C TYR A 481 14.93 -11.34 -12.62
N GLY A 482 13.97 -12.17 -12.22
CA GLY A 482 14.23 -13.47 -11.58
C GLY A 482 14.58 -13.37 -10.09
N LEU A 483 14.16 -12.28 -9.44
CA LEU A 483 14.29 -12.07 -8.00
C LEU A 483 12.89 -12.01 -7.35
N SER A 484 12.00 -12.93 -7.74
CA SER A 484 10.71 -13.10 -7.07
C SER A 484 10.89 -13.88 -5.77
N SER A 485 9.89 -13.86 -4.89
CA SER A 485 9.96 -14.58 -3.61
C SER A 485 10.17 -16.07 -3.81
N GLU A 486 9.54 -16.65 -4.84
CA GLU A 486 9.72 -18.06 -5.20
C GLU A 486 11.15 -18.37 -5.69
N GLU A 487 11.74 -17.50 -6.51
CA GLU A 487 13.11 -17.68 -6.99
C GLU A 487 14.13 -17.50 -5.87
N LEU A 488 13.94 -16.50 -5.01
CA LEU A 488 14.80 -16.27 -3.85
C LEU A 488 14.78 -17.45 -2.87
N VAL A 489 13.62 -18.07 -2.63
CA VAL A 489 13.51 -19.26 -1.79
C VAL A 489 14.20 -20.48 -2.43
N LYS A 490 14.18 -20.62 -3.76
CA LYS A 490 14.94 -21.68 -4.45
C LYS A 490 16.44 -21.49 -4.30
N ILE A 491 16.91 -20.24 -4.35
CA ILE A 491 18.33 -19.90 -4.18
C ILE A 491 18.77 -20.12 -2.73
N ASN A 492 17.95 -19.69 -1.78
CA ASN A 492 18.23 -19.75 -0.35
C ASN A 492 16.95 -20.13 0.44
N PRO A 493 16.76 -21.41 0.81
CA PRO A 493 15.57 -21.86 1.52
C PRO A 493 15.39 -21.29 2.93
N SER A 494 16.39 -20.58 3.47
CA SER A 494 16.33 -19.99 4.82
C SER A 494 16.10 -18.48 4.80
N ILE A 495 15.90 -17.90 3.61
CA ILE A 495 15.88 -16.46 3.41
C ILE A 495 14.65 -15.81 4.05
N ILE A 496 14.86 -14.60 4.59
CA ILE A 496 13.79 -13.69 4.98
C ILE A 496 13.70 -12.61 3.90
N ILE A 497 12.54 -12.46 3.27
CA ILE A 497 12.30 -11.51 2.20
C ILE A 497 11.50 -10.36 2.78
N ALA A 498 12.04 -9.14 2.74
CA ALA A 498 11.43 -7.97 3.32
C ALA A 498 11.05 -6.98 2.22
N ASN A 499 9.75 -6.73 2.06
CA ASN A 499 9.18 -5.91 1.02
C ASN A 499 8.64 -4.60 1.61
N MET A 500 9.13 -3.47 1.11
CA MET A 500 8.52 -2.16 1.34
C MET A 500 7.78 -1.70 0.10
N SER A 501 6.50 -1.34 0.26
CA SER A 501 5.68 -0.83 -0.85
C SER A 501 4.85 0.38 -0.44
N ALA A 502 4.26 1.07 -1.41
CA ALA A 502 3.39 2.21 -1.11
C ALA A 502 2.01 1.77 -0.59
N PHE A 503 1.40 0.75 -1.22
CA PHE A 503 -0.01 0.40 -1.01
C PHE A 503 -0.25 -1.05 -0.56
N GLY A 504 0.81 -1.81 -0.27
CA GLY A 504 0.72 -3.19 0.17
C GLY A 504 0.68 -4.18 -1.01
N PRO A 505 0.74 -5.49 -0.71
CA PRO A 505 0.79 -6.55 -1.72
C PRO A 505 -0.57 -6.83 -2.39
N GLN A 506 -1.67 -6.25 -1.87
CA GLN A 506 -3.03 -6.55 -2.30
C GLN A 506 -3.76 -5.33 -2.88
N GLY A 507 -4.86 -5.60 -3.59
CA GLY A 507 -5.79 -4.60 -4.10
C GLY A 507 -5.33 -3.90 -5.39
N PRO A 508 -6.17 -3.04 -6.00
CA PRO A 508 -5.91 -2.52 -7.35
C PRO A 508 -4.68 -1.61 -7.48
N TRP A 509 -4.12 -1.12 -6.38
CA TRP A 509 -2.99 -0.19 -6.37
C TRP A 509 -1.67 -0.83 -5.94
N PHE A 510 -1.63 -2.15 -5.73
CA PHE A 510 -0.46 -2.87 -5.20
C PHE A 510 0.84 -2.58 -5.98
N ASN A 511 0.75 -2.41 -7.30
CA ASN A 511 1.90 -2.17 -8.18
C ASN A 511 2.14 -0.68 -8.52
N ARG A 512 1.40 0.25 -7.92
CA ARG A 512 1.56 1.69 -8.19
C ARG A 512 2.80 2.25 -7.50
N ARG A 513 3.37 3.31 -8.09
CA ARG A 513 4.40 4.14 -7.43
C ARG A 513 3.77 4.89 -6.28
N GLY A 514 4.51 5.07 -5.19
CA GLY A 514 4.10 5.97 -4.13
C GLY A 514 5.30 6.45 -3.33
N TYR A 515 5.04 7.53 -2.60
CA TYR A 515 5.94 8.19 -1.68
C TYR A 515 5.06 8.62 -0.51
N ASP A 516 5.64 8.80 0.68
CA ASP A 516 4.89 9.17 1.88
C ASP A 516 3.95 10.36 1.62
N SER A 517 4.48 11.49 1.13
CA SER A 517 3.66 12.66 0.77
C SER A 517 2.47 12.37 -0.18
N LEU A 518 2.61 11.42 -1.10
CA LEU A 518 1.54 11.02 -2.02
C LEU A 518 0.51 10.12 -1.32
N VAL A 519 0.95 9.23 -0.43
CA VAL A 519 0.07 8.40 0.39
C VAL A 519 -0.73 9.27 1.35
N GLN A 520 -0.11 10.27 2.00
CA GLN A 520 -0.83 11.24 2.82
C GLN A 520 -1.89 12.02 2.01
N THR A 521 -1.57 12.37 0.76
CA THR A 521 -2.46 13.12 -0.13
C THR A 521 -3.67 12.30 -0.56
N CYS A 522 -3.45 11.07 -1.05
CA CYS A 522 -4.53 10.24 -1.58
C CYS A 522 -5.36 9.55 -0.50
N SER A 523 -4.80 9.37 0.71
CA SER A 523 -5.52 8.77 1.84
C SER A 523 -6.42 9.73 2.61
N GLY A 524 -6.22 11.04 2.43
CA GLY A 524 -6.93 12.08 3.13
C GLY A 524 -6.39 12.50 4.48
N MET A 525 -5.20 12.03 4.86
CA MET A 525 -4.47 12.61 5.98
C MET A 525 -4.25 14.11 5.80
N ASN A 526 -3.86 14.58 4.61
CA ASN A 526 -3.56 16.01 4.45
C ASN A 526 -4.80 16.91 4.56
N VAL A 527 -5.96 16.43 4.11
CA VAL A 527 -7.23 17.17 4.30
C VAL A 527 -7.57 17.23 5.78
N SER A 528 -7.49 16.09 6.48
CA SER A 528 -7.78 16.04 7.91
C SER A 528 -6.84 16.90 8.75
N GLU A 529 -5.56 16.92 8.42
CA GLU A 529 -4.55 17.76 9.09
C GLU A 529 -4.86 19.26 8.90
N ALA A 530 -5.27 19.66 7.70
CA ALA A 530 -5.63 21.05 7.41
C ALA A 530 -6.91 21.48 8.13
N GLU A 531 -7.91 20.58 8.20
CA GLU A 531 -9.15 20.81 8.96
C GLU A 531 -8.86 21.05 10.46
N HIS A 532 -7.97 20.25 11.07
CA HIS A 532 -7.59 20.43 12.48
C HIS A 532 -6.76 21.69 12.72
N ALA A 533 -5.88 22.06 11.77
CA ALA A 533 -5.12 23.31 11.87
C ALA A 533 -6.02 24.54 11.78
N GLY A 534 -7.17 24.46 11.09
CA GLY A 534 -8.18 25.51 11.06
C GLY A 534 -7.79 26.78 10.29
N GLN A 535 -6.75 26.72 9.45
CA GLN A 535 -6.19 27.89 8.75
C GLN A 535 -6.75 28.09 7.32
N GLY A 536 -7.76 27.32 6.93
CA GLY A 536 -8.41 27.42 5.61
C GLY A 536 -7.59 26.84 4.44
N GLU A 537 -6.50 26.11 4.74
CA GLU A 537 -5.72 25.39 3.74
C GLU A 537 -6.49 24.19 3.18
N ALA A 538 -6.29 23.84 1.91
CA ALA A 538 -6.92 22.65 1.33
C ALA A 538 -6.28 21.33 1.82
N ALA A 539 -4.99 21.39 2.17
CA ALA A 539 -4.20 20.23 2.55
C ALA A 539 -2.94 20.68 3.31
N ARG A 540 -2.62 19.98 4.40
CA ARG A 540 -1.43 20.21 5.21
C ARG A 540 -0.63 18.91 5.37
N PRO A 541 0.67 18.87 5.02
CA PRO A 541 1.53 17.71 5.26
C PRO A 541 1.83 17.55 6.75
N THR A 542 2.11 16.31 7.18
CA THR A 542 2.74 16.09 8.50
C THR A 542 4.15 16.73 8.52
N PRO A 543 4.67 17.10 9.71
CA PRO A 543 5.96 17.81 9.84
C PRO A 543 7.19 17.00 9.38
N CYS A 544 7.04 15.69 9.23
CA CYS A 544 8.06 14.77 8.72
C CYS A 544 7.45 13.73 7.76
N GLN A 545 8.30 12.91 7.11
CA GLN A 545 7.86 11.72 6.38
C GLN A 545 7.57 10.58 7.38
N ALA A 546 6.51 10.77 8.18
CA ALA A 546 6.18 9.87 9.29
C ALA A 546 5.87 8.44 8.85
N LEU A 547 5.29 8.25 7.66
CA LEU A 547 4.97 6.95 7.10
C LEU A 547 6.23 6.22 6.63
N ASP A 548 7.15 6.94 5.98
CA ASP A 548 8.43 6.37 5.56
C ASP A 548 9.27 5.95 6.77
N HIS A 549 9.39 6.84 7.77
CA HIS A 549 10.19 6.56 8.97
C HIS A 549 9.62 5.40 9.78
N ALA A 550 8.34 5.45 10.14
CA ALA A 550 7.70 4.35 10.86
C ALA A 550 7.72 3.06 10.04
N GLY A 551 7.50 3.14 8.72
CA GLY A 551 7.56 2.00 7.82
C GLY A 551 8.92 1.30 7.85
N GLY A 552 10.02 2.05 7.85
CA GLY A 552 11.36 1.48 7.95
C GLY A 552 11.63 0.74 9.27
N TYR A 553 11.25 1.34 10.41
CA TYR A 553 11.39 0.70 11.72
C TYR A 553 10.48 -0.53 11.88
N LEU A 554 9.25 -0.46 11.36
CA LEU A 554 8.30 -1.57 11.36
C LEU A 554 8.76 -2.71 10.44
N LEU A 555 9.39 -2.41 9.30
CA LEU A 555 9.98 -3.43 8.44
C LEU A 555 11.17 -4.11 9.12
N ALA A 556 12.04 -3.35 9.79
CA ALA A 556 13.13 -3.92 10.60
C ALA A 556 12.59 -4.82 11.73
N THR A 557 11.53 -4.38 12.41
CA THR A 557 10.81 -5.18 13.42
C THR A 557 10.29 -6.49 12.81
N GLY A 558 9.63 -6.42 11.66
CA GLY A 558 9.12 -7.60 10.95
C GLY A 558 10.22 -8.56 10.52
N VAL A 559 11.35 -8.06 10.01
CA VAL A 559 12.55 -8.86 9.70
C VAL A 559 13.05 -9.59 10.93
N THR A 560 13.20 -8.89 12.06
CA THR A 560 13.70 -9.49 13.29
C THR A 560 12.70 -10.47 13.92
N ALA A 561 11.40 -10.20 13.80
CA ALA A 561 10.34 -11.13 14.19
C ALA A 561 10.34 -12.40 13.32
N ALA A 562 10.52 -12.27 12.01
CA ALA A 562 10.68 -13.40 11.09
C ALA A 562 11.96 -14.19 11.40
N LEU A 563 13.05 -13.52 11.78
CA LEU A 563 14.29 -14.17 12.24
C LEU A 563 14.06 -14.98 13.51
N TYR A 564 13.30 -14.46 14.47
CA TYR A 564 12.90 -15.21 15.66
C TYR A 564 12.06 -16.44 15.29
N LYS A 565 11.05 -16.28 14.44
CA LYS A 565 10.20 -17.39 13.97
C LYS A 565 11.01 -18.45 13.22
N ARG A 566 11.93 -18.06 12.35
CA ARG A 566 12.89 -18.95 11.68
C ARG A 566 13.77 -19.69 12.68
N ALA A 567 14.27 -19.00 13.70
CA ALA A 567 15.11 -19.63 14.70
C ALA A 567 14.37 -20.73 15.49
N VAL A 568 13.08 -20.51 15.78
CA VAL A 568 12.25 -21.47 16.55
C VAL A 568 11.65 -22.57 15.67
N SER A 569 11.17 -22.23 14.47
CA SER A 569 10.33 -23.11 13.64
C SER A 569 10.98 -23.55 12.34
N GLY A 570 12.08 -22.91 11.93
CA GLY A 570 12.71 -23.11 10.64
C GLY A 570 11.98 -22.42 9.48
N GLY A 571 12.53 -22.60 8.28
CA GLY A 571 11.92 -22.18 7.02
C GLY A 571 12.35 -20.80 6.50
N SER A 572 11.66 -20.35 5.46
CA SER A 572 11.76 -19.01 4.88
C SER A 572 10.50 -18.20 5.14
N TYR A 573 10.66 -16.88 5.20
CA TYR A 573 9.58 -15.97 5.55
C TYR A 573 9.55 -14.77 4.60
N GLU A 574 8.36 -14.26 4.37
CA GLU A 574 8.11 -12.99 3.71
C GLU A 574 7.54 -12.00 4.73
N VAL A 575 8.02 -10.77 4.66
CA VAL A 575 7.61 -9.65 5.51
C VAL A 575 7.18 -8.50 4.60
N ASP A 576 5.94 -8.08 4.71
CA ASP A 576 5.42 -6.94 3.96
C ASP A 576 5.05 -5.79 4.90
N VAL A 577 5.57 -4.60 4.60
CA VAL A 577 5.15 -3.33 5.20
C VAL A 577 4.81 -2.37 4.06
N SER A 578 3.75 -1.58 4.25
CA SER A 578 3.40 -0.54 3.29
C SER A 578 3.13 0.80 3.93
N LEU A 579 3.48 1.88 3.22
CA LEU A 579 3.21 3.25 3.67
C LEU A 579 1.72 3.47 3.94
N ALA A 580 0.85 2.89 3.11
CA ALA A 580 -0.59 2.98 3.32
C ALA A 580 -1.08 2.16 4.53
N GLY A 581 -0.43 1.03 4.85
CA GLY A 581 -0.67 0.28 6.09
C GLY A 581 -0.25 1.09 7.33
N VAL A 582 0.93 1.71 7.28
CA VAL A 582 1.41 2.63 8.32
C VAL A 582 0.49 3.82 8.48
N MET A 583 0.00 4.39 7.38
CA MET A 583 -1.00 5.47 7.39
C MET A 583 -2.28 5.04 8.08
N LYS A 584 -2.81 3.87 7.73
CA LYS A 584 -4.04 3.34 8.33
C LYS A 584 -3.87 3.13 9.83
N TYR A 585 -2.69 2.64 10.24
CA TYR A 585 -2.33 2.48 11.64
C TYR A 585 -2.24 3.84 12.36
N LEU A 586 -1.50 4.82 11.82
CA LEU A 586 -1.39 6.17 12.40
C LEU A 586 -2.75 6.85 12.52
N ARG A 587 -3.60 6.76 11.48
CA ARG A 587 -4.98 7.25 11.53
C ARG A 587 -5.78 6.61 12.68
N SER A 588 -5.60 5.32 12.91
CA SER A 588 -6.31 4.60 13.96
C SER A 588 -5.89 5.00 15.39
N LEU A 589 -4.68 5.56 15.57
CA LEU A 589 -4.22 6.15 16.85
C LEU A 589 -5.01 7.40 17.25
N GLY A 590 -5.87 7.90 16.37
CA GLY A 590 -6.61 9.14 16.54
C GLY A 590 -5.73 10.38 16.32
N GLN A 591 -6.35 11.53 16.53
CA GLN A 591 -5.72 12.85 16.43
C GLN A 591 -5.96 13.62 17.73
N TYR A 592 -5.11 14.59 18.03
CA TYR A 592 -5.32 15.57 19.09
C TYR A 592 -6.57 16.41 18.79
N SER A 593 -7.30 16.79 19.83
CA SER A 593 -8.57 17.52 19.68
C SER A 593 -8.34 18.93 19.13
N GLY A 594 -9.02 19.28 18.03
CA GLY A 594 -8.92 20.60 17.42
C GLY A 594 -7.47 20.99 17.11
N ALA A 595 -7.09 22.22 17.46
CA ALA A 595 -5.76 22.76 17.20
C ALA A 595 -4.69 22.37 18.26
N SER A 596 -5.04 21.58 19.29
CA SER A 596 -4.13 21.26 20.40
C SER A 596 -2.86 20.51 19.98
N GLY A 597 -2.87 19.85 18.82
CA GLY A 597 -1.68 19.24 18.21
C GLY A 597 -0.65 20.25 17.67
N PHE A 598 -1.03 21.54 17.56
CA PHE A 598 -0.21 22.61 16.98
C PHE A 598 0.13 23.71 18.00
N GLU A 599 -0.77 23.99 18.94
CA GLU A 599 -0.65 25.10 19.89
C GLU A 599 0.50 24.90 20.89
N GLY A 600 1.50 25.79 20.84
CA GLY A 600 2.65 25.76 21.77
C GLY A 600 3.64 24.63 21.51
N VAL A 601 3.52 23.93 20.37
CA VAL A 601 4.37 22.81 19.98
C VAL A 601 5.41 23.30 18.97
N GLY A 602 6.68 23.25 19.33
CA GLY A 602 7.80 23.60 18.44
C GLY A 602 8.06 22.51 17.40
N ASP A 603 8.78 22.88 16.33
CA ASP A 603 9.33 21.94 15.35
C ASP A 603 10.87 21.94 15.38
N TYR A 604 11.47 20.91 14.78
CA TYR A 604 12.91 20.76 14.57
C TYR A 604 13.21 20.95 13.09
N GLU A 605 13.36 22.18 12.63
CA GLU A 605 13.56 22.48 11.19
C GLU A 605 15.03 22.49 10.79
N LYS A 606 15.90 22.79 11.75
CA LYS A 606 17.35 22.91 11.55
C LYS A 606 18.12 22.32 12.73
N PRO A 607 19.43 22.00 12.57
CA PRO A 607 20.21 21.36 13.62
C PRO A 607 20.25 22.13 14.94
N GLU A 608 20.14 23.46 14.90
CA GLU A 608 20.19 24.32 16.09
C GLU A 608 18.94 24.20 16.98
N ASP A 609 17.84 23.67 16.45
CA ASP A 609 16.61 23.44 17.23
C ASP A 609 16.70 22.18 18.10
N VAL A 610 17.72 21.34 17.87
CA VAL A 610 17.85 19.99 18.44
C VAL A 610 18.86 20.00 19.60
N PRO A 611 18.55 19.33 20.73
CA PRO A 611 19.51 19.15 21.82
C PRO A 611 20.82 18.51 21.34
N SER A 612 21.96 19.11 21.71
CA SER A 612 23.27 18.73 21.17
C SER A 612 23.67 17.30 21.50
N GLU A 613 23.15 16.74 22.60
CA GLU A 613 23.35 15.36 23.04
C GLU A 613 22.67 14.30 22.15
N PHE A 614 21.81 14.70 21.21
CA PHE A 614 21.22 13.80 20.22
C PHE A 614 22.10 13.64 18.99
N PHE A 615 23.14 14.46 18.83
CA PHE A 615 24.08 14.34 17.73
C PHE A 615 25.28 13.46 18.07
N GLU A 616 25.84 12.85 17.04
CA GLU A 616 27.22 12.36 17.03
C GLU A 616 27.94 12.91 15.79
N THR A 617 29.26 13.04 15.89
CA THR A 617 30.12 13.43 14.75
C THR A 617 31.05 12.29 14.39
N ARG A 618 31.06 11.90 13.12
CA ARG A 618 31.89 10.82 12.58
C ARG A 618 32.54 11.25 11.27
N LYS A 619 33.72 10.72 10.98
CA LYS A 619 34.36 10.91 9.67
C LYS A 619 33.70 10.01 8.64
N THR A 620 33.37 10.55 7.48
CA THR A 620 32.77 9.82 6.34
C THR A 620 33.67 9.95 5.11
N GLY A 621 33.33 9.24 4.02
CA GLY A 621 33.94 9.45 2.71
C GLY A 621 33.66 10.82 2.08
N PHE A 622 32.80 11.62 2.71
CA PHE A 622 32.41 12.97 2.28
C PHE A 622 32.86 14.07 3.25
N GLY A 623 33.72 13.75 4.23
CA GLY A 623 34.12 14.66 5.30
C GLY A 623 33.45 14.37 6.65
N PRO A 624 33.75 15.13 7.71
CA PRO A 624 33.01 15.09 8.96
C PRO A 624 31.49 15.26 8.77
N MET A 625 30.74 14.29 9.29
CA MET A 625 29.28 14.32 9.35
C MET A 625 28.84 14.43 10.79
N THR A 626 27.99 15.42 11.09
CA THR A 626 27.28 15.52 12.37
C THR A 626 25.83 15.16 12.13
N ALA A 627 25.33 14.11 12.79
CA ALA A 627 24.02 13.54 12.52
C ALA A 627 23.36 12.99 13.79
N ILE A 628 22.04 12.83 13.75
CA ILE A 628 21.27 12.27 14.88
C ILE A 628 21.76 10.84 15.14
N ARG A 629 22.10 10.52 16.39
CA ARG A 629 22.45 9.15 16.80
C ARG A 629 21.17 8.32 16.94
N HIS A 630 21.28 7.00 16.94
CA HIS A 630 20.11 6.16 17.14
C HIS A 630 19.49 6.39 18.54
N SER A 631 18.16 6.52 18.60
CA SER A 631 17.49 6.95 19.82
C SER A 631 17.28 5.85 20.85
N ALA A 632 17.22 4.59 20.42
CA ALA A 632 17.13 3.47 21.34
C ALA A 632 18.43 3.22 22.10
N ARG A 633 18.28 2.71 23.33
CA ARG A 633 19.35 2.15 24.15
C ARG A 633 18.96 0.73 24.56
N VAL A 634 19.94 -0.17 24.54
CA VAL A 634 19.77 -1.56 24.96
C VAL A 634 20.78 -1.86 26.06
N GLU A 635 20.30 -2.27 27.23
CA GLU A 635 21.16 -2.56 28.38
C GLU A 635 22.22 -3.63 28.05
N GLY A 636 23.49 -3.33 28.30
CA GLY A 636 24.60 -4.27 28.08
C GLY A 636 24.92 -4.57 26.60
N CYS A 637 24.27 -3.90 25.63
CA CYS A 637 24.56 -4.06 24.20
C CYS A 637 25.03 -2.74 23.59
N GLU A 638 25.98 -2.83 22.67
CA GLU A 638 26.37 -1.68 21.85
C GLU A 638 25.30 -1.37 20.79
N ILE A 639 25.14 -0.08 20.45
CA ILE A 639 24.21 0.40 19.44
C ILE A 639 24.79 1.59 18.68
N GLY A 640 24.48 1.67 17.38
CA GLY A 640 24.97 2.72 16.49
C GLY A 640 25.71 2.15 15.28
N TRP A 641 26.20 3.05 14.42
CA TRP A 641 26.75 2.70 13.11
C TRP A 641 28.28 2.75 13.10
N ASP A 642 28.91 1.64 12.73
CA ASP A 642 30.39 1.56 12.66
C ASP A 642 30.91 1.88 11.25
N VAL A 643 30.18 1.45 10.23
CA VAL A 643 30.48 1.77 8.83
C VAL A 643 29.83 3.10 8.50
N MET A 644 30.62 4.07 8.06
CA MET A 644 30.12 5.40 7.69
C MET A 644 30.01 5.55 6.16
N PRO A 645 29.07 6.38 5.68
CA PRO A 645 28.82 6.57 4.26
C PRO A 645 30.06 6.99 3.48
N LYS A 646 30.18 6.49 2.25
CA LYS A 646 31.20 6.86 1.27
C LYS A 646 30.57 6.84 -0.14
N PRO A 647 31.27 7.28 -1.21
CA PRO A 647 30.71 7.25 -2.56
C PRO A 647 30.15 5.86 -2.91
N LEU A 648 28.99 5.83 -3.58
CA LEU A 648 28.34 4.57 -3.93
C LEU A 648 29.29 3.69 -4.77
N GLY A 649 29.34 2.39 -4.44
CA GLY A 649 30.21 1.44 -5.13
C GLY A 649 31.66 1.42 -4.62
N SER A 650 31.96 2.06 -3.49
CA SER A 650 33.31 2.06 -2.90
C SER A 650 33.61 0.83 -2.01
N ASP A 651 32.70 -0.12 -1.90
CA ASP A 651 32.91 -1.38 -1.16
C ASP A 651 33.03 -2.58 -2.11
N ASP A 652 33.69 -3.62 -1.62
CA ASP A 652 33.77 -4.91 -2.29
C ASP A 652 32.52 -5.75 -2.02
N THR A 653 32.16 -6.62 -2.97
CA THR A 653 31.05 -7.58 -2.90
C THR A 653 31.37 -8.81 -2.02
N GLN A 654 31.78 -8.59 -0.78
CA GLN A 654 32.14 -9.63 0.19
C GLN A 654 31.51 -9.37 1.56
N TRP A 655 31.32 -10.38 2.41
CA TRP A 655 30.86 -10.21 3.80
C TRP A 655 31.99 -9.81 4.75
N LEU A 656 31.65 -9.21 5.90
CA LEU A 656 32.59 -8.96 7.00
C LEU A 656 33.02 -10.24 7.73
#